data_AF-A0A2E5YQ72-F1
#
_entry.id   AF-A0A2E5YQ72-F1
#
_cell.length_a   1.000
_cell.length_b   1.000
_cell.length_c   1.000
_cell.angle_alpha   90.00
_cell.angle_beta   90.00
_cell.angle_gamma   90.00
#
_symmetry.space_group_name_H-M   'P 1'
#
loop_
_entity.id
_entity.type
_entity.pdbx_description
1 polymer ?
#
loop_
_entity_poly.entity_id
_entity_poly.type
_entity_poly.pdbx_seq_one_letter_code
_entity_poly.pdbx_strand_id
1 'polypeptide(L)'
;MKERERNKLGISLVVVALMCGCAALQFKETSSVSSEVSALLAEVRELSWRGLDPSGDERRALLARVNRDAPDWVSPDRLLDEIDREGLRGSAVLERRKAGLAAASFLTARARASYLLGRLGGDGDSDLMRSAVRDDPNFAWGHHGLAWSASERGDAAAAALSEERAIALARDPFDRALFTLSLARHLGTNERGEEAYARLTALSEEEVLFGADAVWWRAQRASFGLRLEEQEVVKEAWRELLSVLSDPRLAEDEAVALSQQARLVRREHRDLDPSGLRLDVALASRAGDAALSQRARLAHECGRLVRAAGLWDLLAEGELRPPTRERRVAGFAAGRFRDTVERWVDELPACVTDERGRPKSEALQAVVMASRGAIPGRGRALSALGDACLAAGWFAEAQALAPHLAAVDTAAALSLTQRADRAFGLLEFFDRSLGKELQPIPEAGAEQHADWLGIERFLVALADEVEGASTLFGEESTGALVGSIPASPLYEFSPFAALVHPGPAVSRQDQRLGVGPKDSEVKGLAELGQAMGRFILLGQLAGRDRADGAVFPALWTERIGGAHLSVKWSGSVVWCEGIEPVGWLGRNRSVTGAALHDGYWIDVEAVRREHGRWLELQREWSVEEANAVLSLPAPAARTSAERRALRPLMRAGVRVRLQVIEGRGGEVPSLSELLDVVATHEEGHLVDRALHLPLSSHPLRAVRLLGQAAFDPPAVLERLEYRAQVVALCEAADPRISLAECLLMVESAPPGADVHARGYESLLKALLGILDGRVQRDPASWPNIDPERALVGQLHRLSAEEVRGLGHALADYIGLP
;
A
#
# COMPACT_ATOMS: atom_id res chain seq x y z
N MET A 1 -28.54 -23.31 66.83
CA MET A 1 -29.21 -22.20 66.10
C MET A 1 -28.43 -20.89 66.18
N LYS A 2 -28.25 -20.29 67.38
CA LYS A 2 -27.63 -18.95 67.57
C LYS A 2 -26.28 -18.70 66.87
N GLU A 3 -25.47 -19.74 66.66
CA GLU A 3 -24.16 -19.63 66.00
C GLU A 3 -24.26 -19.49 64.47
N ARG A 4 -25.27 -20.11 63.85
CA ARG A 4 -25.54 -20.03 62.41
C ARG A 4 -26.07 -18.64 62.01
N GLU A 5 -26.75 -17.96 62.93
CA GLU A 5 -27.22 -16.57 62.74
C GLU A 5 -26.09 -15.56 62.94
N ARG A 6 -25.17 -15.78 63.89
CA ARG A 6 -23.95 -14.97 64.03
C ARG A 6 -23.09 -14.99 62.76
N ASN A 7 -22.89 -16.17 62.15
CA ASN A 7 -22.12 -16.27 60.92
C ASN A 7 -22.83 -15.60 59.73
N LYS A 8 -24.17 -15.66 59.65
CA LYS A 8 -24.94 -14.89 58.65
C LYS A 8 -24.78 -13.38 58.86
N LEU A 9 -24.88 -12.89 60.09
CA LEU A 9 -24.70 -11.46 60.39
C LEU A 9 -23.28 -10.98 60.04
N GLY A 10 -22.25 -11.77 60.34
CA GLY A 10 -20.86 -11.46 59.99
C GLY A 10 -20.62 -11.40 58.48
N ILE A 11 -21.15 -12.37 57.72
CA ILE A 11 -21.06 -12.37 56.25
C ILE A 11 -21.82 -11.18 55.67
N SER A 12 -23.05 -10.90 56.14
CA SER A 12 -23.80 -9.71 55.70
C SER A 12 -23.07 -8.41 56.03
N LEU A 13 -22.40 -8.30 57.18
CA LEU A 13 -21.65 -7.09 57.54
C LEU A 13 -20.40 -6.91 56.66
N VAL A 14 -19.70 -8.00 56.32
CA VAL A 14 -18.55 -7.97 55.40
C VAL A 14 -19.00 -7.64 53.97
N VAL A 15 -20.11 -8.20 53.50
CA VAL A 15 -20.69 -7.87 52.19
C VAL A 15 -21.15 -6.41 52.14
N VAL A 16 -21.82 -5.90 53.19
CA VAL A 16 -22.21 -4.48 53.26
C VAL A 16 -20.99 -3.57 53.37
N ALA A 17 -19.96 -3.93 54.15
CA ALA A 17 -18.71 -3.16 54.22
C ALA A 17 -17.95 -3.14 52.89
N LEU A 18 -17.94 -4.25 52.14
CA LEU A 18 -17.41 -4.32 50.78
C LEU A 18 -18.24 -3.49 49.80
N MET A 19 -19.57 -3.59 49.83
CA MET A 19 -20.44 -2.80 48.94
C MET A 19 -20.40 -1.31 49.25
N CYS A 20 -20.36 -0.91 50.53
CA CYS A 20 -20.16 0.48 50.93
C CYS A 20 -18.73 0.97 50.64
N GLY A 21 -17.70 0.11 50.75
CA GLY A 21 -16.34 0.44 50.35
C GLY A 21 -16.20 0.66 48.84
N CYS A 22 -16.87 -0.17 48.03
CA CYS A 22 -16.94 0.01 46.58
C CYS A 22 -17.80 1.21 46.17
N ALA A 23 -18.88 1.53 46.90
CA ALA A 23 -19.68 2.73 46.65
C ALA A 23 -19.03 4.03 47.17
N ALA A 24 -18.12 3.94 48.15
CA ALA A 24 -17.33 5.06 48.66
C ALA A 24 -16.10 5.38 47.80
N LEU A 25 -15.79 4.56 46.79
CA LEU A 25 -15.01 4.99 45.64
C LEU A 25 -15.88 5.92 44.77
N GLN A 26 -16.21 7.09 45.31
CA GLN A 26 -16.63 8.23 44.51
C GLN A 26 -15.44 8.63 43.63
N PHE A 27 -15.38 8.04 42.44
CA PHE A 27 -14.47 8.49 41.40
C PHE A 27 -14.73 9.98 41.18
N LYS A 28 -13.71 10.80 41.48
CA LYS A 28 -13.78 12.24 41.36
C LYS A 28 -14.23 12.58 39.94
N GLU A 29 -15.28 13.40 39.81
CA GLU A 29 -15.70 13.92 38.51
C GLU A 29 -14.48 14.52 37.79
N THR A 30 -14.16 13.97 36.62
CA THR A 30 -13.09 14.45 35.78
C THR A 30 -13.46 15.83 35.28
N SER A 31 -12.74 16.86 35.75
CA SER A 31 -12.96 18.24 35.31
C SER A 31 -12.79 18.36 33.80
N SER A 32 -13.67 19.09 33.13
CA SER A 32 -13.49 19.42 31.72
C SER A 32 -12.19 20.18 31.50
N VAL A 33 -11.62 20.04 30.30
CA VAL A 33 -10.53 20.93 29.86
C VAL A 33 -11.11 22.34 29.66
N SER A 34 -10.35 23.38 29.98
CA SER A 34 -10.80 24.76 29.73
C SER A 34 -10.69 25.10 28.25
N SER A 35 -11.66 25.86 27.72
CA SER A 35 -11.70 26.25 26.31
C SER A 35 -10.43 27.00 25.84
N GLU A 36 -9.76 27.73 26.73
CA GLU A 36 -8.46 28.37 26.48
C GLU A 36 -7.36 27.35 26.16
N VAL A 37 -7.36 26.21 26.87
CA VAL A 37 -6.37 25.13 26.69
C VAL A 37 -6.74 24.26 25.47
N SER A 38 -8.04 24.05 25.22
CA SER A 38 -8.52 23.43 23.97
C SER A 38 -8.13 24.25 22.73
N ALA A 39 -8.23 25.58 22.81
CA ALA A 39 -7.86 26.49 21.71
C ALA A 39 -6.37 26.41 21.35
N LEU A 40 -5.47 26.29 22.35
CA LEU A 40 -4.04 26.04 22.11
C LEU A 40 -3.79 24.70 21.38
N LEU A 41 -4.60 23.66 21.63
CA LEU A 41 -4.49 22.40 20.89
C LEU A 41 -5.03 22.51 19.45
N ALA A 42 -6.00 23.38 19.20
CA ALA A 42 -6.42 23.72 17.83
C ALA A 42 -5.33 24.50 17.09
N GLU A 43 -4.64 25.42 17.75
CA GLU A 43 -3.49 26.17 17.19
C GLU A 43 -2.34 25.23 16.76
N VAL A 44 -1.98 24.26 17.59
CA VAL A 44 -0.99 23.21 17.25
C VAL A 44 -1.36 22.45 15.96
N ARG A 45 -2.65 22.13 15.79
CA ARG A 45 -3.14 21.38 14.61
C ARG A 45 -3.21 22.27 13.37
N GLU A 46 -3.61 23.53 13.51
CA GLU A 46 -3.58 24.52 12.42
C GLU A 46 -2.13 24.73 11.91
N LEU A 47 -1.12 24.81 12.79
CA LEU A 47 0.30 24.83 12.40
C LEU A 47 0.72 23.57 11.64
N SER A 48 0.28 22.40 12.13
CA SER A 48 0.59 21.10 11.52
C SER A 48 0.01 20.99 10.11
N TRP A 49 -1.25 21.37 9.92
CA TRP A 49 -1.94 21.25 8.63
C TRP A 49 -1.54 22.30 7.59
N ARG A 50 -1.13 23.49 8.04
CA ARG A 50 -0.59 24.51 7.12
C ARG A 50 0.88 24.29 6.77
N GLY A 51 1.56 23.30 7.37
CA GLY A 51 2.99 23.05 7.18
C GLY A 51 3.89 24.22 7.62
N LEU A 52 3.39 25.10 8.51
CA LEU A 52 4.10 26.33 8.90
C LEU A 52 5.24 26.07 9.90
N ASP A 53 5.21 24.91 10.57
CA ASP A 53 6.25 24.45 11.49
C ASP A 53 6.82 23.09 11.04
N PRO A 54 7.69 23.07 10.00
CA PRO A 54 8.34 21.85 9.54
C PRO A 54 9.27 21.26 10.61
N SER A 55 9.88 22.11 11.45
CA SER A 55 10.75 21.67 12.55
C SER A 55 10.00 20.90 13.66
N GLY A 56 8.73 21.25 13.87
CA GLY A 56 7.91 20.83 15.00
C GLY A 56 8.19 21.58 16.30
N ASP A 57 9.08 22.58 16.34
CA ASP A 57 9.48 23.26 17.57
C ASP A 57 8.42 24.20 18.14
N GLU A 58 7.67 24.90 17.28
CA GLU A 58 6.54 25.73 17.72
C GLU A 58 5.39 24.86 18.24
N ARG A 59 5.07 23.78 17.51
CA ARG A 59 4.12 22.76 17.95
C ARG A 59 4.53 22.14 19.29
N ARG A 60 5.82 21.78 19.48
CA ARG A 60 6.36 21.29 20.76
C ARG A 60 6.22 22.33 21.88
N ALA A 61 6.51 23.60 21.62
CA ALA A 61 6.42 24.67 22.61
C ALA A 61 4.97 24.91 23.08
N LEU A 62 4.02 24.95 22.14
CA LEU A 62 2.59 25.04 22.44
C LEU A 62 2.10 23.80 23.20
N LEU A 63 2.42 22.59 22.75
CA LEU A 63 2.05 21.35 23.44
C LEU A 63 2.63 21.28 24.86
N ALA A 64 3.85 21.78 25.09
CA ALA A 64 4.46 21.89 26.41
C ALA A 64 3.78 22.94 27.32
N ARG A 65 3.10 23.94 26.75
CA ARG A 65 2.21 24.85 27.48
C ARG A 65 0.88 24.17 27.80
N VAL A 66 0.24 23.50 26.83
CA VAL A 66 -0.99 22.73 27.05
C VAL A 66 -0.81 21.67 28.14
N ASN A 67 0.30 20.90 28.11
CA ASN A 67 0.66 19.93 29.16
C ASN A 67 0.93 20.57 30.55
N ARG A 68 1.21 21.87 30.63
CA ARG A 68 1.40 22.59 31.91
C ARG A 68 0.06 23.04 32.48
N ASP A 69 -0.82 23.51 31.60
CA ASP A 69 -2.11 24.10 31.96
C ASP A 69 -3.20 23.00 32.16
N ALA A 70 -3.05 21.84 31.52
CA ALA A 70 -3.85 20.63 31.74
C ALA A 70 -2.98 19.34 31.80
N PRO A 71 -2.21 19.11 32.88
CA PRO A 71 -1.22 18.03 32.98
C PRO A 71 -1.80 16.62 33.07
N ASP A 72 -3.10 16.49 33.28
CA ASP A 72 -3.86 15.24 33.31
C ASP A 72 -4.58 14.93 31.97
N TRP A 73 -4.50 15.83 30.99
CA TRP A 73 -4.98 15.60 29.62
C TRP A 73 -3.95 14.78 28.83
N VAL A 74 -4.40 13.86 27.98
CA VAL A 74 -3.52 12.87 27.31
C VAL A 74 -3.10 13.32 25.93
N SER A 75 -4.00 14.00 25.23
CA SER A 75 -3.90 14.44 23.84
C SER A 75 -2.64 15.24 23.53
N PRO A 76 -2.16 16.16 24.40
CA PRO A 76 -0.93 16.89 24.12
C PRO A 76 0.30 15.99 24.16
N ASP A 77 0.32 15.06 25.12
CA ASP A 77 1.38 14.05 25.25
C ASP A 77 1.39 13.06 24.09
N ARG A 78 0.21 12.69 23.57
CA ARG A 78 0.05 11.86 22.36
C ARG A 78 0.61 12.57 21.12
N LEU A 79 0.26 13.85 20.91
CA LEU A 79 0.73 14.62 19.77
C LEU A 79 2.25 14.91 19.83
N LEU A 80 2.81 15.13 21.03
CA LEU A 80 4.26 15.20 21.22
C LEU A 80 4.96 13.88 20.83
N ASP A 81 4.37 12.74 21.21
CA ASP A 81 4.89 11.42 20.86
C ASP A 81 4.78 11.13 19.34
N GLU A 82 3.75 11.66 18.66
CA GLU A 82 3.58 11.57 17.22
C GLU A 82 4.60 12.45 16.47
N ILE A 83 4.78 13.71 16.86
CA ILE A 83 5.81 14.62 16.33
C ILE A 83 7.23 14.05 16.54
N ASP A 84 7.52 13.51 17.72
CA ASP A 84 8.82 12.88 17.98
C ASP A 84 9.02 11.59 17.16
N ARG A 85 7.96 10.82 16.88
CA ARG A 85 8.02 9.62 16.01
C ARG A 85 8.20 9.98 14.54
N GLU A 86 7.51 11.01 14.06
CA GLU A 86 7.69 11.58 12.72
C GLU A 86 9.14 12.00 12.52
N GLY A 87 9.68 12.79 13.46
CA GLY A 87 11.11 13.13 13.56
C GLY A 87 12.04 11.97 13.95
N LEU A 88 11.61 10.71 13.77
CA LEU A 88 12.38 9.47 13.94
C LEU A 88 12.95 9.21 15.35
N ARG A 89 12.56 10.00 16.35
CA ARG A 89 12.95 9.90 17.77
C ARG A 89 12.11 8.88 18.57
N GLY A 90 11.30 8.06 17.92
CA GLY A 90 10.36 7.12 18.56
C GLY A 90 10.99 6.18 19.61
N SER A 91 12.28 5.84 19.47
CA SER A 91 13.02 5.09 20.51
C SER A 91 13.17 5.87 21.83
N ALA A 92 13.44 7.17 21.76
CA ALA A 92 13.52 8.04 22.93
C ALA A 92 12.12 8.27 23.56
N VAL A 93 11.07 8.34 22.72
CA VAL A 93 9.67 8.36 23.17
C VAL A 93 9.35 7.12 23.99
N LEU A 94 9.69 5.93 23.50
CA LEU A 94 9.41 4.67 24.19
C LEU A 94 10.09 4.61 25.56
N GLU A 95 11.36 4.98 25.66
CA GLU A 95 12.07 5.04 26.95
C GLU A 95 11.49 6.09 27.90
N ARG A 96 11.11 7.28 27.39
CA ARG A 96 10.40 8.31 28.16
C ARG A 96 9.09 7.78 28.76
N ARG A 97 8.30 7.02 27.98
CA ARG A 97 7.02 6.44 28.46
C ARG A 97 7.23 5.23 29.39
N LYS A 98 8.23 4.37 29.17
CA LYS A 98 8.65 3.32 30.14
C LYS A 98 9.05 3.93 31.49
N ALA A 99 9.87 4.98 31.49
CA ALA A 99 10.29 5.67 32.69
C ALA A 99 9.12 6.36 33.40
N GLY A 100 8.22 7.01 32.64
CA GLY A 100 6.99 7.60 33.15
C GLY A 100 6.08 6.59 33.86
N LEU A 101 5.90 5.39 33.28
CA LEU A 101 5.12 4.32 33.92
C LEU A 101 5.77 3.80 35.20
N ALA A 102 7.09 3.66 35.23
CA ALA A 102 7.82 3.24 36.42
C ALA A 102 7.79 4.29 37.56
N ALA A 103 7.68 5.57 37.23
CA ALA A 103 7.58 6.68 38.19
C ALA A 103 6.15 6.99 38.66
N ALA A 104 5.12 6.42 38.02
CA ALA A 104 3.72 6.74 38.30
C ALA A 104 3.22 6.14 39.63
N SER A 105 3.14 6.98 40.67
CA SER A 105 2.73 6.58 42.03
C SER A 105 1.21 6.57 42.26
N PHE A 106 0.44 7.33 41.48
CA PHE A 106 -1.02 7.43 41.58
C PHE A 106 -1.71 6.62 40.48
N LEU A 107 -2.89 6.04 40.77
CA LEU A 107 -3.60 5.18 39.82
C LEU A 107 -3.96 5.88 38.51
N THR A 108 -4.44 7.13 38.55
CA THR A 108 -4.75 7.93 37.35
C THR A 108 -3.51 8.24 36.51
N ALA A 109 -2.38 8.56 37.16
CA ALA A 109 -1.10 8.75 36.48
C ALA A 109 -0.59 7.44 35.86
N ARG A 110 -0.78 6.30 36.55
CA ARG A 110 -0.42 4.97 36.05
C ARG A 110 -1.31 4.55 34.88
N ALA A 111 -2.58 4.91 34.88
CA ALA A 111 -3.50 4.70 33.76
C ALA A 111 -3.06 5.49 32.51
N ARG A 112 -2.79 6.80 32.67
CA ARG A 112 -2.23 7.67 31.60
C ARG A 112 -0.92 7.11 31.05
N ALA A 113 0.02 6.73 31.92
CA ALA A 113 1.30 6.17 31.50
C ALA A 113 1.17 4.79 30.83
N SER A 114 0.22 3.94 31.28
CA SER A 114 -0.04 2.63 30.67
C SER A 114 -0.61 2.78 29.26
N TYR A 115 -1.55 3.70 29.04
CA TYR A 115 -2.07 3.99 27.71
C TYR A 115 -1.00 4.58 26.78
N LEU A 116 -0.25 5.60 27.25
CA LEU A 116 0.79 6.25 26.44
C LEU A 116 1.94 5.31 26.09
N LEU A 117 2.28 4.36 26.96
CA LEU A 117 3.22 3.29 26.62
C LEU A 117 2.58 2.27 25.67
N GLY A 118 1.37 1.79 25.98
CA GLY A 118 0.73 0.72 25.23
C GLY A 118 0.39 1.07 23.79
N ARG A 119 0.09 2.36 23.50
CA ARG A 119 -0.12 2.81 22.11
C ARG A 119 1.15 2.78 21.26
N LEU A 120 2.32 2.65 21.88
CA LEU A 120 3.59 2.60 21.18
C LEU A 120 3.96 1.17 20.81
N GLY A 121 3.67 0.15 21.64
CA GLY A 121 4.10 -1.23 21.44
C GLY A 121 3.32 -2.06 20.41
N GLY A 122 2.12 -1.63 20.02
CA GLY A 122 1.27 -2.35 19.06
C GLY A 122 0.54 -3.55 19.68
N ASP A 123 0.29 -4.60 18.89
CA ASP A 123 -0.60 -5.73 19.20
C ASP A 123 -0.38 -6.39 20.57
N GLY A 124 0.87 -6.44 21.03
CA GLY A 124 1.27 -7.04 22.30
C GLY A 124 0.77 -6.31 23.56
N ASP A 125 0.44 -5.03 23.46
CA ASP A 125 0.22 -4.15 24.61
C ASP A 125 -1.26 -4.02 25.04
N SER A 126 -2.12 -4.94 24.59
CA SER A 126 -3.51 -5.06 25.07
C SER A 126 -3.60 -5.18 26.61
N ASP A 127 -2.58 -5.73 27.27
CA ASP A 127 -2.48 -5.78 28.74
C ASP A 127 -2.26 -4.41 29.39
N LEU A 128 -1.57 -3.48 28.72
CA LEU A 128 -1.39 -2.10 29.18
C LEU A 128 -2.69 -1.31 29.02
N MET A 129 -3.45 -1.52 27.94
CA MET A 129 -4.78 -0.89 27.77
C MET A 129 -5.78 -1.40 28.81
N ARG A 130 -5.83 -2.72 29.06
CA ARG A 130 -6.62 -3.32 30.14
C ARG A 130 -6.17 -2.83 31.52
N SER A 131 -4.87 -2.60 31.72
CA SER A 131 -4.34 -2.02 32.95
C SER A 131 -4.75 -0.57 33.12
N ALA A 132 -4.75 0.24 32.06
CA ALA A 132 -5.19 1.63 32.12
C ALA A 132 -6.65 1.76 32.58
N VAL A 133 -7.57 1.00 32.00
CA VAL A 133 -8.99 1.02 32.38
C VAL A 133 -9.25 0.39 33.76
N ARG A 134 -8.46 -0.61 34.18
CA ARG A 134 -8.54 -1.17 35.53
C ARG A 134 -8.09 -0.16 36.59
N ASP A 135 -7.06 0.60 36.30
CA ASP A 135 -6.47 1.57 37.22
C ASP A 135 -7.31 2.86 37.31
N ASP A 136 -7.95 3.26 36.20
CA ASP A 136 -8.98 4.32 36.17
C ASP A 136 -10.11 3.96 35.18
N PRO A 137 -11.26 3.45 35.68
CA PRO A 137 -12.42 3.10 34.84
C PRO A 137 -13.11 4.28 34.15
N ASN A 138 -12.81 5.52 34.53
CA ASN A 138 -13.33 6.74 33.90
C ASN A 138 -12.32 7.37 32.94
N PHE A 139 -11.19 6.72 32.69
CA PHE A 139 -10.17 7.19 31.76
C PHE A 139 -10.57 6.92 30.30
N ALA A 140 -11.17 7.91 29.65
CA ALA A 140 -11.65 7.84 28.25
C ALA A 140 -10.62 7.25 27.28
N TRP A 141 -9.38 7.72 27.34
CA TRP A 141 -8.27 7.26 26.51
C TRP A 141 -7.91 5.78 26.71
N GLY A 142 -8.13 5.23 27.91
CA GLY A 142 -7.99 3.80 28.18
C GLY A 142 -9.04 2.99 27.42
N HIS A 143 -10.29 3.46 27.39
CA HIS A 143 -11.37 2.83 26.63
C HIS A 143 -11.16 2.93 25.11
N HIS A 144 -10.67 4.07 24.60
CA HIS A 144 -10.22 4.20 23.20
C HIS A 144 -9.07 3.23 22.88
N GLY A 145 -8.12 3.04 23.81
CA GLY A 145 -7.06 2.03 23.67
C GLY A 145 -7.59 0.59 23.63
N LEU A 146 -8.64 0.27 24.40
CA LEU A 146 -9.35 -1.00 24.30
C LEU A 146 -10.13 -1.15 23.00
N ALA A 147 -10.74 -0.07 22.50
CA ALA A 147 -11.47 -0.04 21.24
C ALA A 147 -10.56 -0.39 20.07
N TRP A 148 -9.43 0.31 19.97
CA TRP A 148 -8.34 -0.02 19.04
C TRP A 148 -7.94 -1.48 19.17
N SER A 149 -7.56 -1.92 20.37
CA SER A 149 -7.11 -3.30 20.63
C SER A 149 -8.14 -4.36 20.22
N ALA A 150 -9.44 -4.08 20.29
CA ALA A 150 -10.50 -4.97 19.83
C ALA A 150 -10.63 -4.97 18.30
N SER A 151 -10.55 -3.80 17.67
CA SER A 151 -10.52 -3.66 16.21
C SER A 151 -9.35 -4.41 15.57
N GLU A 152 -8.15 -4.35 16.15
CA GLU A 152 -6.97 -5.08 15.66
C GLU A 152 -7.14 -6.62 15.71
N ARG A 153 -8.10 -7.11 16.53
CA ARG A 153 -8.49 -8.54 16.60
C ARG A 153 -9.71 -8.88 15.75
N GLY A 154 -10.24 -7.93 14.97
CA GLY A 154 -11.49 -8.10 14.21
C GLY A 154 -12.77 -8.04 15.05
N ASP A 155 -12.69 -7.77 16.35
CA ASP A 155 -13.86 -7.63 17.23
C ASP A 155 -14.39 -6.20 17.19
N ALA A 156 -14.98 -5.85 16.05
CA ALA A 156 -15.49 -4.51 15.80
C ALA A 156 -16.72 -4.17 16.67
N ALA A 157 -17.39 -5.17 17.26
CA ALA A 157 -18.50 -4.96 18.21
C ALA A 157 -17.97 -4.51 19.58
N ALA A 158 -16.96 -5.20 20.13
CA ALA A 158 -16.30 -4.74 21.36
C ALA A 158 -15.51 -3.44 21.14
N ALA A 159 -15.02 -3.19 19.93
CA ALA A 159 -14.43 -1.92 19.54
C ALA A 159 -15.44 -0.77 19.66
N ALA A 160 -16.60 -0.88 19.00
CA ALA A 160 -17.66 0.10 19.06
C ALA A 160 -18.15 0.38 20.50
N LEU A 161 -18.39 -0.68 21.31
CA LEU A 161 -18.82 -0.54 22.71
C LEU A 161 -17.78 0.20 23.57
N SER A 162 -16.49 -0.08 23.37
CA SER A 162 -15.41 0.58 24.10
C SER A 162 -15.27 2.04 23.68
N GLU A 163 -15.45 2.34 22.39
CA GLU A 163 -15.37 3.71 21.87
C GLU A 163 -16.58 4.56 22.29
N GLU A 164 -17.80 4.00 22.33
CA GLU A 164 -18.96 4.68 22.93
C GLU A 164 -18.70 5.06 24.40
N ARG A 165 -18.00 4.19 25.15
CA ARG A 165 -17.59 4.50 26.52
C ARG A 165 -16.51 5.59 26.58
N ALA A 166 -15.59 5.64 25.61
CA ALA A 166 -14.61 6.71 25.48
C ALA A 166 -15.27 8.08 25.19
N ILE A 167 -16.22 8.11 24.25
CA ILE A 167 -17.02 9.31 23.90
C ILE A 167 -17.77 9.84 25.14
N ALA A 168 -18.43 8.95 25.89
CA ALA A 168 -19.17 9.31 27.10
C ALA A 168 -18.29 9.84 28.25
N LEU A 169 -16.98 9.56 28.21
CA LEU A 169 -15.98 10.01 29.19
C LEU A 169 -15.10 11.16 28.66
N ALA A 170 -15.30 11.62 27.42
CA ALA A 170 -14.48 12.64 26.79
C ALA A 170 -14.59 13.99 27.51
N ARG A 171 -13.45 14.50 27.98
CA ARG A 171 -13.33 15.74 28.79
C ARG A 171 -13.18 17.01 27.96
N ASP A 172 -12.92 16.84 26.66
CA ASP A 172 -12.62 17.89 25.70
C ASP A 172 -13.32 17.59 24.36
N PRO A 173 -13.73 18.61 23.59
CA PRO A 173 -14.37 18.40 22.30
C PRO A 173 -13.49 17.71 21.24
N PHE A 174 -12.17 17.92 21.25
CA PHE A 174 -11.25 17.22 20.35
C PHE A 174 -11.26 15.71 20.62
N ASP A 175 -11.15 15.32 21.89
CA ASP A 175 -11.18 13.91 22.30
C ASP A 175 -12.51 13.27 21.86
N ARG A 176 -13.64 13.97 22.08
CA ARG A 176 -14.96 13.50 21.63
C ARG A 176 -15.01 13.30 20.12
N ALA A 177 -14.46 14.22 19.34
CA ALA A 177 -14.44 14.12 17.88
C ALA A 177 -13.59 12.94 17.40
N LEU A 178 -12.37 12.81 17.92
CA LEU A 178 -11.48 11.71 17.58
C LEU A 178 -12.11 10.35 17.88
N PHE A 179 -12.71 10.18 19.07
CA PHE A 179 -13.41 8.95 19.46
C PHE A 179 -14.65 8.71 18.59
N THR A 180 -15.42 9.75 18.26
CA THR A 180 -16.58 9.64 17.36
C THR A 180 -16.19 9.18 15.95
N LEU A 181 -15.06 9.63 15.41
CA LEU A 181 -14.55 9.14 14.13
C LEU A 181 -14.06 7.69 14.22
N SER A 182 -13.39 7.33 15.31
CA SER A 182 -12.97 5.95 15.58
C SER A 182 -14.19 5.01 15.61
N LEU A 183 -15.26 5.42 16.31
CA LEU A 183 -16.54 4.71 16.35
C LEU A 183 -17.16 4.60 14.95
N ALA A 184 -17.19 5.69 14.17
CA ALA A 184 -17.71 5.67 12.80
C ALA A 184 -16.95 4.66 11.91
N ARG A 185 -15.63 4.52 12.08
CA ARG A 185 -14.82 3.50 11.38
C ARG A 185 -15.23 2.08 11.81
N HIS A 186 -15.34 1.81 13.11
CA HIS A 186 -15.77 0.50 13.63
C HIS A 186 -17.22 0.14 13.25
N LEU A 187 -18.10 1.13 13.14
CA LEU A 187 -19.48 0.96 12.64
C LEU A 187 -19.49 0.66 11.13
N GLY A 188 -18.68 1.38 10.34
CA GLY A 188 -18.53 1.13 8.90
C GLY A 188 -18.03 -0.28 8.57
N THR A 189 -17.09 -0.82 9.36
CA THR A 189 -16.63 -2.22 9.22
C THR A 189 -17.66 -3.27 9.64
N ASN A 190 -18.72 -2.88 10.35
CA ASN A 190 -19.84 -3.73 10.76
C ASN A 190 -21.09 -3.53 9.89
N GLU A 191 -20.94 -3.02 8.66
CA GLU A 191 -22.05 -2.70 7.74
C GLU A 191 -23.05 -1.64 8.28
N ARG A 192 -22.74 -0.97 9.41
CA ARG A 192 -23.56 0.09 10.05
C ARG A 192 -23.20 1.49 9.52
N GLY A 193 -23.08 1.61 8.19
CA GLY A 193 -22.65 2.84 7.52
C GLY A 193 -23.55 4.05 7.77
N GLU A 194 -24.86 3.86 7.75
CA GLU A 194 -25.84 4.93 8.03
C GLU A 194 -25.69 5.49 9.45
N GLU A 195 -25.51 4.62 10.44
CA GLU A 195 -25.28 5.05 11.82
C GLU A 195 -23.94 5.77 11.97
N ALA A 196 -22.88 5.29 11.32
CA ALA A 196 -21.60 5.99 11.27
C ALA A 196 -21.77 7.42 10.76
N TYR A 197 -22.46 7.61 9.64
CA TYR A 197 -22.75 8.93 9.07
C TYR A 197 -23.63 9.79 9.99
N ALA A 198 -24.67 9.22 10.61
CA ALA A 198 -25.53 9.92 11.55
C ALA A 198 -24.77 10.43 12.78
N ARG A 199 -23.84 9.65 13.34
CA ARG A 199 -22.96 10.08 14.45
C ARG A 199 -22.03 11.22 14.02
N LEU A 200 -21.47 11.16 12.81
CA LEU A 200 -20.61 12.22 12.26
C LEU A 200 -21.40 13.52 12.02
N THR A 201 -22.64 13.42 11.55
CA THR A 201 -23.56 14.56 11.39
C THR A 201 -23.94 15.18 12.72
N ALA A 202 -24.37 14.40 13.71
CA ALA A 202 -24.75 14.91 15.02
C ALA A 202 -23.62 15.71 15.69
N LEU A 203 -22.36 15.23 15.61
CA LEU A 203 -21.23 16.00 16.16
C LEU A 203 -20.96 17.30 15.37
N SER A 204 -21.22 17.33 14.06
CA SER A 204 -21.03 18.55 13.26
C SER A 204 -22.03 19.67 13.58
N GLU A 205 -23.13 19.33 14.26
CA GLU A 205 -24.12 20.29 14.78
C GLU A 205 -23.75 20.82 16.17
N GLU A 206 -22.83 20.17 16.89
CA GLU A 206 -22.23 20.71 18.11
C GLU A 206 -21.21 21.81 17.72
N GLU A 207 -21.43 23.08 18.10
CA GLU A 207 -20.54 24.23 17.83
C GLU A 207 -19.22 24.17 18.63
N VAL A 208 -18.40 23.15 18.39
CA VAL A 208 -17.22 22.85 19.22
C VAL A 208 -15.94 22.53 18.45
N LEU A 209 -16.01 22.43 17.13
CA LEU A 209 -14.85 22.28 16.25
C LEU A 209 -14.57 23.61 15.53
N PHE A 210 -13.31 24.04 15.55
CA PHE A 210 -12.89 25.36 15.05
C PHE A 210 -11.76 25.24 14.04
N GLY A 211 -11.54 26.30 13.25
CA GLY A 211 -10.41 26.36 12.31
C GLY A 211 -10.43 25.21 11.30
N ALA A 212 -9.28 24.60 11.09
CA ALA A 212 -9.10 23.42 10.26
C ALA A 212 -9.74 22.13 10.82
N ASP A 213 -10.06 22.05 12.12
CA ASP A 213 -10.73 20.85 12.70
C ASP A 213 -12.10 20.62 12.10
N ALA A 214 -12.86 21.70 11.93
CA ALA A 214 -14.16 21.66 11.28
C ALA A 214 -14.03 21.24 9.80
N VAL A 215 -12.94 21.61 9.13
CA VAL A 215 -12.67 21.23 7.73
C VAL A 215 -12.34 19.75 7.63
N TRP A 216 -11.44 19.26 8.48
CA TRP A 216 -11.10 17.84 8.56
C TRP A 216 -12.29 16.96 9.00
N TRP A 217 -13.12 17.43 9.94
CA TRP A 217 -14.33 16.71 10.32
C TRP A 217 -15.30 16.54 9.16
N ARG A 218 -15.54 17.63 8.42
CA ARG A 218 -16.38 17.64 7.22
C ARG A 218 -15.77 16.80 6.09
N ALA A 219 -14.44 16.72 5.98
CA ALA A 219 -13.75 15.79 5.08
C ALA A 219 -14.12 14.33 5.41
N GLN A 220 -14.00 13.93 6.68
CA GLN A 220 -14.33 12.58 7.10
C GLN A 220 -15.83 12.29 6.92
N ARG A 221 -16.73 13.20 7.31
CA ARG A 221 -18.19 13.03 7.10
C ARG A 221 -18.54 12.85 5.63
N ALA A 222 -18.00 13.68 4.75
CA ALA A 222 -18.19 13.53 3.31
C ALA A 222 -17.63 12.19 2.80
N SER A 223 -16.45 11.77 3.26
CA SER A 223 -15.87 10.46 2.92
C SER A 223 -16.78 9.29 3.30
N PHE A 224 -17.45 9.34 4.46
CA PHE A 224 -18.40 8.30 4.86
C PHE A 224 -19.70 8.36 4.05
N GLY A 225 -20.33 9.54 3.90
CA GLY A 225 -21.60 9.67 3.16
C GLY A 225 -21.49 9.30 1.68
N LEU A 226 -20.31 9.47 1.08
CA LEU A 226 -19.97 9.05 -0.27
C LEU A 226 -19.87 7.51 -0.47
N ARG A 227 -20.00 6.71 0.59
CA ARG A 227 -19.97 5.23 0.53
C ARG A 227 -21.34 4.59 0.83
N LEU A 228 -22.38 5.40 1.04
CA LEU A 228 -23.73 4.93 1.34
C LEU A 228 -24.53 4.74 0.05
N GLU A 229 -25.53 3.85 0.10
CA GLU A 229 -26.39 3.58 -1.06
C GLU A 229 -27.48 4.65 -1.25
N GLU A 230 -27.82 5.42 -0.21
CA GLU A 230 -28.87 6.44 -0.28
C GLU A 230 -28.44 7.65 -1.13
N GLN A 231 -29.02 7.78 -2.33
CA GLN A 231 -28.62 8.76 -3.33
C GLN A 231 -28.67 10.23 -2.83
N GLU A 232 -29.61 10.58 -1.95
CA GLU A 232 -29.68 11.95 -1.39
C GLU A 232 -28.55 12.24 -0.40
N VAL A 233 -28.13 11.26 0.39
CA VAL A 233 -26.96 11.37 1.26
C VAL A 233 -25.67 11.45 0.43
N VAL A 234 -25.54 10.66 -0.64
CA VAL A 234 -24.41 10.77 -1.58
C VAL A 234 -24.36 12.16 -2.25
N LYS A 235 -25.51 12.71 -2.68
CA LYS A 235 -25.61 14.08 -3.22
C LYS A 235 -25.23 15.15 -2.21
N GLU A 236 -25.53 14.95 -0.92
CA GLU A 236 -25.11 15.84 0.16
C GLU A 236 -23.62 15.76 0.43
N ALA A 237 -23.11 14.55 0.65
CA ALA A 237 -21.69 14.30 0.87
C ALA A 237 -20.83 14.79 -0.30
N TRP A 238 -21.33 14.72 -1.54
CA TRP A 238 -20.70 15.33 -2.72
C TRP A 238 -20.66 16.86 -2.66
N ARG A 239 -21.77 17.52 -2.28
CA ARG A 239 -21.81 18.98 -2.08
C ARG A 239 -20.82 19.41 -1.00
N GLU A 240 -20.73 18.65 0.09
CA GLU A 240 -19.79 18.92 1.16
C GLU A 240 -18.33 18.69 0.75
N LEU A 241 -18.01 17.56 0.10
CA LEU A 241 -16.67 17.26 -0.41
C LEU A 241 -16.13 18.40 -1.29
N LEU A 242 -16.96 18.94 -2.19
CA LEU A 242 -16.57 20.06 -3.05
C LEU A 242 -16.27 21.33 -2.24
N SER A 243 -17.07 21.61 -1.20
CA SER A 243 -16.82 22.73 -0.29
C SER A 243 -15.54 22.54 0.53
N VAL A 244 -15.26 21.32 0.98
CA VAL A 244 -14.09 20.98 1.80
C VAL A 244 -12.80 20.99 0.98
N LEU A 245 -12.80 20.43 -0.23
CA LEU A 245 -11.66 20.52 -1.16
C LEU A 245 -11.33 21.96 -1.55
N SER A 246 -12.33 22.85 -1.61
CA SER A 246 -12.14 24.27 -1.87
C SER A 246 -11.53 25.04 -0.68
N ASP A 247 -11.50 24.45 0.53
CA ASP A 247 -11.02 25.11 1.73
C ASP A 247 -9.49 24.99 1.83
N PRO A 248 -8.73 26.12 1.85
CA PRO A 248 -7.28 26.07 1.87
C PRO A 248 -6.69 25.49 3.17
N ARG A 249 -7.51 25.28 4.21
CA ARG A 249 -7.07 24.69 5.49
C ARG A 249 -7.09 23.16 5.53
N LEU A 250 -7.73 22.51 4.56
CA LEU A 250 -7.62 21.05 4.42
C LEU A 250 -6.15 20.70 4.10
N ALA A 251 -5.60 19.67 4.74
CA ALA A 251 -4.24 19.20 4.48
C ALA A 251 -4.09 18.65 3.04
N GLU A 252 -2.87 18.65 2.49
CA GLU A 252 -2.64 18.27 1.08
C GLU A 252 -2.82 16.77 0.83
N ASP A 253 -2.42 15.93 1.78
CA ASP A 253 -2.63 14.48 1.79
C ASP A 253 -4.13 14.10 1.88
N GLU A 254 -4.87 14.74 2.79
CA GLU A 254 -6.33 14.58 2.91
C GLU A 254 -7.06 15.08 1.65
N ALA A 255 -6.59 16.18 1.03
CA ALA A 255 -7.11 16.66 -0.25
C ALA A 255 -6.85 15.66 -1.39
N VAL A 256 -5.68 15.03 -1.41
CA VAL A 256 -5.36 13.94 -2.35
C VAL A 256 -6.30 12.75 -2.13
N ALA A 257 -6.44 12.26 -0.89
CA ALA A 257 -7.30 11.12 -0.57
C ALA A 257 -8.77 11.37 -0.94
N LEU A 258 -9.33 12.52 -0.53
CA LEU A 258 -10.68 12.92 -0.92
C LEU A 258 -10.86 13.06 -2.43
N SER A 259 -9.89 13.63 -3.15
CA SER A 259 -10.00 13.78 -4.61
C SER A 259 -9.99 12.44 -5.34
N GLN A 260 -9.27 11.44 -4.83
CA GLN A 260 -9.27 10.08 -5.37
C GLN A 260 -10.63 9.42 -5.14
N GLN A 261 -11.17 9.50 -3.93
CA GLN A 261 -12.52 9.00 -3.62
C GLN A 261 -13.59 9.71 -4.47
N ALA A 262 -13.50 11.03 -4.63
CA ALA A 262 -14.43 11.79 -5.46
C ALA A 262 -14.39 11.35 -6.93
N ARG A 263 -13.21 11.02 -7.45
CA ARG A 263 -13.06 10.50 -8.82
C ARG A 263 -13.67 9.11 -8.98
N LEU A 264 -13.61 8.25 -7.96
CA LEU A 264 -14.28 6.94 -7.96
C LEU A 264 -15.82 7.12 -7.98
N VAL A 265 -16.37 7.83 -7.00
CA VAL A 265 -17.83 8.04 -6.89
C VAL A 265 -18.40 8.76 -8.12
N ARG A 266 -17.66 9.67 -8.74
CA ARG A 266 -18.06 10.32 -10.01
C ARG A 266 -18.18 9.35 -11.19
N ARG A 267 -17.43 8.24 -11.21
CA ARG A 267 -17.53 7.22 -12.27
C ARG A 267 -18.82 6.41 -12.14
N GLU A 268 -19.21 6.11 -10.90
CA GLU A 268 -20.43 5.38 -10.51
C GLU A 268 -21.67 6.27 -10.65
N HIS A 269 -21.61 7.49 -10.11
CA HIS A 269 -22.67 8.49 -10.08
C HIS A 269 -22.34 9.67 -11.01
N ARG A 270 -22.38 9.40 -12.33
CA ARG A 270 -22.06 10.41 -13.36
C ARG A 270 -22.97 11.64 -13.33
N ASP A 271 -24.14 11.56 -12.69
CA ASP A 271 -25.09 12.67 -12.52
C ASP A 271 -24.60 13.78 -11.56
N LEU A 272 -23.68 13.48 -10.63
CA LEU A 272 -23.19 14.44 -9.63
C LEU A 272 -22.29 15.55 -10.20
N ASP A 273 -21.44 15.19 -11.16
CA ASP A 273 -20.58 16.09 -11.93
C ASP A 273 -20.18 15.45 -13.28
N PRO A 274 -21.08 15.42 -14.29
CA PRO A 274 -20.86 14.72 -15.55
C PRO A 274 -19.60 15.17 -16.29
N SER A 275 -19.22 16.44 -16.11
CA SER A 275 -18.07 17.06 -16.74
C SER A 275 -16.79 17.03 -15.90
N GLY A 276 -16.87 16.63 -14.62
CA GLY A 276 -15.76 16.82 -13.67
C GLY A 276 -15.30 18.28 -13.57
N LEU A 277 -16.21 19.25 -13.74
CA LEU A 277 -15.88 20.68 -13.67
C LEU A 277 -16.02 21.22 -12.24
N ARG A 278 -16.99 20.72 -11.47
CA ARG A 278 -17.20 21.16 -10.09
C ARG A 278 -16.03 20.71 -9.21
N LEU A 279 -15.59 19.46 -9.38
CA LEU A 279 -14.40 18.93 -8.70
C LEU A 279 -13.11 19.63 -9.13
N ASP A 280 -12.97 19.97 -10.41
CA ASP A 280 -11.81 20.72 -10.91
C ASP A 280 -11.77 22.16 -10.38
N VAL A 281 -12.91 22.85 -10.28
CA VAL A 281 -13.01 24.18 -9.66
C VAL A 281 -12.66 24.12 -8.16
N ALA A 282 -13.14 23.11 -7.44
CA ALA A 282 -12.79 22.93 -6.02
C ALA A 282 -11.28 22.74 -5.82
N LEU A 283 -10.66 21.86 -6.61
CA LEU A 283 -9.21 21.65 -6.58
C LEU A 283 -8.42 22.87 -7.09
N ALA A 284 -8.99 23.69 -7.99
CA ALA A 284 -8.35 24.91 -8.51
C ALA A 284 -8.23 26.04 -7.47
N SER A 285 -9.02 25.98 -6.40
CA SER A 285 -8.91 26.89 -5.25
C SER A 285 -7.70 26.59 -4.35
N ARG A 286 -7.02 25.46 -4.57
CA ARG A 286 -5.83 25.04 -3.82
C ARG A 286 -4.54 25.38 -4.57
N ALA A 287 -3.53 25.79 -3.81
CA ALA A 287 -2.13 25.78 -4.26
C ALA A 287 -1.49 24.39 -3.98
N GLY A 288 -0.28 24.18 -4.49
CA GLY A 288 0.50 22.96 -4.26
C GLY A 288 0.49 21.98 -5.44
N ASP A 289 1.57 21.21 -5.55
CA ASP A 289 1.81 20.28 -6.64
C ASP A 289 0.86 19.08 -6.59
N ALA A 290 0.42 18.63 -5.41
CA ALA A 290 -0.54 17.53 -5.35
C ALA A 290 -1.92 17.97 -5.84
N ALA A 291 -2.34 19.21 -5.53
CA ALA A 291 -3.57 19.78 -6.08
C ALA A 291 -3.52 19.91 -7.62
N LEU A 292 -2.41 20.40 -8.17
CA LEU A 292 -2.18 20.40 -9.63
C LEU A 292 -2.22 18.97 -10.20
N SER A 293 -1.62 17.99 -9.53
CA SER A 293 -1.56 16.58 -9.97
C SER A 293 -2.96 15.97 -10.03
N GLN A 294 -3.81 16.21 -9.03
CA GLN A 294 -5.19 15.73 -9.04
C GLN A 294 -6.05 16.42 -10.10
N ARG A 295 -5.83 17.72 -10.36
CA ARG A 295 -6.48 18.42 -11.49
C ARG A 295 -6.03 17.88 -12.84
N ALA A 296 -4.75 17.53 -13.01
CA ALA A 296 -4.23 16.97 -14.25
C ALA A 296 -4.82 15.58 -14.52
N ARG A 297 -4.89 14.71 -13.49
CA ARG A 297 -5.58 13.41 -13.56
C ARG A 297 -7.07 13.55 -13.87
N LEU A 298 -7.77 14.46 -13.20
CA LEU A 298 -9.18 14.73 -13.46
C LEU A 298 -9.41 15.29 -14.89
N ALA A 299 -8.53 16.17 -15.36
CA ALA A 299 -8.57 16.64 -16.74
C ALA A 299 -8.34 15.50 -17.75
N HIS A 300 -7.41 14.59 -17.46
CA HIS A 300 -7.17 13.39 -18.28
C HIS A 300 -8.42 12.48 -18.31
N GLU A 301 -9.00 12.12 -17.16
CA GLU A 301 -10.24 11.32 -17.07
C GLU A 301 -11.44 11.95 -17.78
N CYS A 302 -11.54 13.27 -17.81
CA CYS A 302 -12.60 13.99 -18.51
C CYS A 302 -12.31 14.21 -20.01
N GLY A 303 -11.28 13.58 -20.58
CA GLY A 303 -10.89 13.76 -21.98
C GLY A 303 -10.33 15.15 -22.31
N ARG A 304 -10.05 16.00 -21.30
CA ARG A 304 -9.49 17.36 -21.46
C ARG A 304 -7.98 17.31 -21.61
N LEU A 305 -7.49 16.48 -22.52
CA LEU A 305 -6.08 16.05 -22.60
C LEU A 305 -5.08 17.21 -22.79
N VAL A 306 -5.41 18.23 -23.59
CA VAL A 306 -4.56 19.43 -23.77
C VAL A 306 -4.40 20.20 -22.45
N ARG A 307 -5.45 20.27 -21.63
CA ARG A 307 -5.39 20.92 -20.32
C ARG A 307 -4.64 20.05 -19.31
N ALA A 308 -4.80 18.73 -19.36
CA ALA A 308 -3.97 17.81 -18.58
C ALA A 308 -2.48 18.01 -18.94
N ALA A 309 -2.15 18.22 -20.22
CA ALA A 309 -0.77 18.45 -20.69
C ALA A 309 -0.16 19.68 -20.03
N GLY A 310 -0.84 20.83 -20.11
CA GLY A 310 -0.35 22.07 -19.48
C GLY A 310 -0.22 21.95 -17.96
N LEU A 311 -1.11 21.21 -17.27
CA LEU A 311 -0.97 20.96 -15.83
C LEU A 311 0.21 20.01 -15.52
N TRP A 312 0.47 19.01 -16.36
CA TRP A 312 1.63 18.13 -16.22
C TRP A 312 2.96 18.82 -16.57
N ASP A 313 2.95 19.79 -17.48
CA ASP A 313 4.13 20.59 -17.78
C ASP A 313 4.48 21.50 -16.60
N LEU A 314 3.50 22.19 -16.01
CA LEU A 314 3.68 22.98 -14.77
C LEU A 314 4.21 22.14 -13.61
N LEU A 315 3.84 20.87 -13.51
CA LEU A 315 4.37 19.95 -12.50
C LEU A 315 5.79 19.47 -12.80
N ALA A 316 6.13 19.30 -14.09
CA ALA A 316 7.48 18.95 -14.52
C ALA A 316 8.46 20.15 -14.44
N GLU A 317 7.96 21.37 -14.31
CA GLU A 317 8.73 22.56 -13.89
C GLU A 317 8.99 22.55 -12.36
N GLY A 318 8.15 21.85 -11.58
CA GLY A 318 8.34 21.55 -10.16
C GLY A 318 9.10 20.24 -9.92
N GLU A 319 9.01 19.73 -8.69
CA GLU A 319 9.74 18.52 -8.28
C GLU A 319 8.92 17.22 -8.39
N LEU A 320 7.58 17.31 -8.50
CA LEU A 320 6.73 16.12 -8.63
C LEU A 320 6.74 15.56 -10.05
N ARG A 321 7.32 14.37 -10.21
CA ARG A 321 7.25 13.63 -11.47
C ARG A 321 5.84 13.05 -11.68
N PRO A 322 5.13 13.42 -12.76
CA PRO A 322 3.83 12.82 -13.07
C PRO A 322 4.01 11.39 -13.58
N PRO A 323 3.00 10.52 -13.46
CA PRO A 323 3.07 9.18 -14.02
C PRO A 323 3.29 9.24 -15.53
N THR A 324 4.15 8.34 -16.00
CA THR A 324 4.75 8.49 -17.32
C THR A 324 3.72 8.41 -18.45
N ARG A 325 2.69 7.56 -18.31
CA ARG A 325 1.60 7.42 -19.29
C ARG A 325 0.70 8.65 -19.39
N GLU A 326 0.13 9.16 -18.29
CA GLU A 326 -0.77 10.32 -18.36
C GLU A 326 -0.08 11.53 -19.01
N ARG A 327 1.22 11.72 -18.75
CA ARG A 327 2.04 12.74 -19.41
C ARG A 327 2.23 12.44 -20.90
N ARG A 328 2.46 11.18 -21.32
CA ARG A 328 2.55 10.82 -22.74
C ARG A 328 1.27 11.13 -23.52
N VAL A 329 0.13 10.64 -23.05
CA VAL A 329 -1.18 10.84 -23.70
C VAL A 329 -1.48 12.33 -23.84
N ALA A 330 -1.19 13.10 -22.79
CA ALA A 330 -1.39 14.54 -22.80
C ALA A 330 -0.42 15.26 -23.78
N GLY A 331 0.85 14.86 -23.84
CA GLY A 331 1.83 15.36 -24.81
C GLY A 331 1.45 15.08 -26.26
N PHE A 332 0.88 13.89 -26.54
CA PHE A 332 0.31 13.55 -27.84
C PHE A 332 -0.89 14.43 -28.19
N ALA A 333 -1.83 14.64 -27.25
CA ALA A 333 -2.94 15.57 -27.46
C ALA A 333 -2.49 17.01 -27.72
N ALA A 334 -1.37 17.44 -27.13
CA ALA A 334 -0.74 18.73 -27.38
C ALA A 334 0.08 18.80 -28.69
N GLY A 335 0.19 17.70 -29.46
CA GLY A 335 0.94 17.65 -30.72
C GLY A 335 2.46 17.52 -30.56
N ARG A 336 2.96 17.27 -29.34
CA ARG A 336 4.39 17.24 -28.98
C ARG A 336 4.99 15.83 -29.09
N PHE A 337 4.70 15.14 -30.17
CA PHE A 337 4.95 13.69 -30.31
C PHE A 337 6.41 13.31 -30.03
N ARG A 338 7.36 13.96 -30.71
CA ARG A 338 8.79 13.67 -30.57
C ARG A 338 9.28 13.92 -29.15
N ASP A 339 9.15 15.14 -28.65
CA ASP A 339 9.69 15.53 -27.33
C ASP A 339 9.12 14.67 -26.20
N THR A 340 7.86 14.27 -26.33
CA THR A 340 7.17 13.38 -25.38
C THR A 340 7.74 11.95 -25.42
N VAL A 341 8.08 11.43 -26.60
CA VAL A 341 8.64 10.09 -26.77
C VAL A 341 10.13 10.04 -26.41
N GLU A 342 10.92 11.04 -26.79
CA GLU A 342 12.36 11.09 -26.43
C GLU A 342 12.51 11.21 -24.90
N ARG A 343 11.74 12.08 -24.23
CA ARG A 343 11.70 12.17 -22.76
C ARG A 343 11.26 10.87 -22.08
N TRP A 344 10.35 10.13 -22.70
CA TRP A 344 9.97 8.80 -22.20
C TRP A 344 11.13 7.81 -22.29
N VAL A 345 11.86 7.80 -23.41
CA VAL A 345 13.06 6.97 -23.59
C VAL A 345 14.14 7.32 -22.55
N ASP A 346 14.37 8.61 -22.29
CA ASP A 346 15.34 9.09 -21.29
C ASP A 346 15.00 8.64 -19.85
N GLU A 347 13.75 8.23 -19.58
CA GLU A 347 13.26 7.76 -18.28
C GLU A 347 13.13 6.22 -18.17
N LEU A 348 13.53 5.49 -19.22
CA LEU A 348 13.53 4.03 -19.20
C LEU A 348 14.74 3.47 -18.45
N PRO A 349 14.56 2.43 -17.61
CA PRO A 349 15.68 1.76 -16.96
C PRO A 349 16.53 0.96 -17.95
N ALA A 350 17.77 0.65 -17.54
CA ALA A 350 18.72 -0.12 -18.35
C ALA A 350 18.20 -1.52 -18.75
N CYS A 351 17.39 -2.15 -17.90
CA CYS A 351 16.83 -3.48 -18.17
C CYS A 351 15.89 -3.53 -19.38
N VAL A 352 15.27 -2.42 -19.79
CA VAL A 352 14.37 -2.36 -20.97
C VAL A 352 14.97 -1.62 -22.17
N THR A 353 16.24 -1.21 -22.09
CA THR A 353 16.95 -0.49 -23.16
C THR A 353 18.16 -1.26 -23.71
N ASP A 354 18.56 -0.94 -24.95
CA ASP A 354 19.75 -1.48 -25.61
C ASP A 354 21.01 -0.65 -25.24
N GLU A 355 22.19 -1.09 -25.70
CA GLU A 355 23.48 -0.39 -25.51
C GLU A 355 23.51 1.05 -26.05
N ARG A 356 22.47 1.47 -26.80
CA ARG A 356 22.31 2.80 -27.41
C ARG A 356 21.19 3.60 -26.74
N GLY A 357 20.66 3.13 -25.61
CA GLY A 357 19.56 3.77 -24.86
C GLY A 357 18.21 3.68 -25.56
N ARG A 358 18.00 2.76 -26.51
CA ARG A 358 16.72 2.59 -27.23
C ARG A 358 15.89 1.49 -26.57
N PRO A 359 14.55 1.54 -26.59
CA PRO A 359 13.73 0.42 -26.09
C PRO A 359 14.13 -0.91 -26.74
N LYS A 360 14.25 -2.00 -25.98
CA LYS A 360 14.54 -3.34 -26.54
C LYS A 360 13.40 -3.87 -27.42
N SER A 361 12.15 -3.52 -27.11
CA SER A 361 10.96 -3.91 -27.89
C SER A 361 10.90 -3.22 -29.26
N GLU A 362 10.80 -4.01 -30.33
CA GLU A 362 10.72 -3.52 -31.71
C GLU A 362 9.51 -2.60 -31.95
N ALA A 363 8.35 -2.92 -31.36
CA ALA A 363 7.15 -2.09 -31.45
C ALA A 363 7.37 -0.71 -30.81
N LEU A 364 8.06 -0.65 -29.67
CA LEU A 364 8.41 0.62 -29.03
C LEU A 364 9.51 1.38 -29.80
N GLN A 365 10.47 0.69 -30.42
CA GLN A 365 11.40 1.33 -31.36
C GLN A 365 10.67 1.93 -32.57
N ALA A 366 9.64 1.27 -33.09
CA ALA A 366 8.82 1.80 -34.18
C ALA A 366 8.13 3.11 -33.78
N VAL A 367 7.61 3.22 -32.56
CA VAL A 367 7.06 4.48 -32.01
C VAL A 367 8.13 5.58 -31.94
N VAL A 368 9.33 5.27 -31.45
CA VAL A 368 10.47 6.23 -31.39
C VAL A 368 10.89 6.71 -32.79
N MET A 369 10.92 5.80 -33.77
CA MET A 369 11.29 6.16 -35.14
C MET A 369 10.19 6.94 -35.86
N ALA A 370 8.92 6.60 -35.65
CA ALA A 370 7.79 7.32 -36.23
C ALA A 370 7.62 8.72 -35.62
N SER A 371 7.78 8.88 -34.31
CA SER A 371 7.60 10.16 -33.61
C SER A 371 8.60 11.24 -34.09
N ARG A 372 9.83 10.83 -34.46
CA ARG A 372 10.85 11.71 -35.04
C ARG A 372 10.47 12.28 -36.41
N GLY A 373 9.62 11.58 -37.18
CA GLY A 373 9.09 12.04 -38.47
C GLY A 373 7.71 12.72 -38.36
N ALA A 374 6.97 12.47 -37.27
CA ALA A 374 5.63 12.98 -37.04
C ALA A 374 5.64 14.47 -36.67
N ILE A 375 5.04 15.27 -37.54
CA ILE A 375 4.83 16.72 -37.34
C ILE A 375 3.35 17.00 -37.66
N PRO A 376 2.65 17.81 -36.86
CA PRO A 376 1.31 18.28 -37.21
C PRO A 376 1.24 18.80 -38.66
N GLY A 377 0.22 18.39 -39.41
CA GLY A 377 0.11 18.70 -40.84
C GLY A 377 0.71 17.67 -41.80
N ARG A 378 1.37 16.59 -41.34
CA ARG A 378 1.93 15.53 -42.20
C ARG A 378 1.18 14.20 -42.08
N GLY A 379 0.04 14.08 -42.77
CA GLY A 379 -0.89 12.94 -42.66
C GLY A 379 -0.24 11.55 -42.68
N ARG A 380 0.64 11.25 -43.65
CA ARG A 380 1.33 9.94 -43.72
C ARG A 380 2.22 9.64 -42.50
N ALA A 381 2.91 10.64 -41.97
CA ALA A 381 3.79 10.47 -40.81
C ALA A 381 2.98 10.33 -39.51
N LEU A 382 1.86 11.06 -39.40
CA LEU A 382 0.91 10.93 -38.30
C LEU A 382 0.22 9.56 -38.32
N SER A 383 -0.22 9.06 -39.49
CA SER A 383 -0.77 7.71 -39.62
C SER A 383 0.24 6.65 -39.17
N ALA A 384 1.48 6.70 -39.67
CA ALA A 384 2.53 5.76 -39.29
C ALA A 384 2.85 5.78 -37.78
N LEU A 385 2.80 6.94 -37.12
CA LEU A 385 2.90 7.03 -35.66
C LEU A 385 1.68 6.41 -34.96
N GLY A 386 0.47 6.64 -35.47
CA GLY A 386 -0.75 6.05 -34.93
C GLY A 386 -0.74 4.51 -35.00
N ASP A 387 -0.35 3.96 -36.14
CA ASP A 387 -0.19 2.52 -36.35
C ASP A 387 0.89 1.93 -35.43
N ALA A 388 2.04 2.61 -35.28
CA ALA A 388 3.09 2.20 -34.35
C ALA A 388 2.60 2.24 -32.89
N CYS A 389 1.83 3.26 -32.49
CA CYS A 389 1.24 3.34 -31.17
C CYS A 389 0.24 2.21 -30.92
N LEU A 390 -0.63 1.86 -31.88
CA LEU A 390 -1.53 0.72 -31.74
C LEU A 390 -0.76 -0.60 -31.58
N ALA A 391 0.28 -0.84 -32.39
CA ALA A 391 1.12 -2.04 -32.31
C ALA A 391 1.92 -2.14 -31.00
N ALA A 392 2.30 -1.00 -30.42
CA ALA A 392 2.95 -0.92 -29.11
C ALA A 392 1.97 -0.91 -27.92
N GLY A 393 0.66 -1.03 -28.16
CA GLY A 393 -0.36 -0.97 -27.11
C GLY A 393 -0.59 0.42 -26.49
N TRP A 394 -0.11 1.48 -27.13
CA TRP A 394 -0.27 2.88 -26.73
C TRP A 394 -1.62 3.44 -27.25
N PHE A 395 -2.71 2.78 -26.88
CA PHE A 395 -4.05 3.07 -27.41
C PHE A 395 -4.55 4.48 -27.06
N ALA A 396 -4.21 4.98 -25.87
CA ALA A 396 -4.57 6.32 -25.42
C ALA A 396 -3.81 7.41 -26.19
N GLU A 397 -2.53 7.19 -26.44
CA GLU A 397 -1.69 8.05 -27.28
C GLU A 397 -2.15 8.04 -28.75
N ALA A 398 -2.55 6.89 -29.28
CA ALA A 398 -3.15 6.76 -30.62
C ALA A 398 -4.48 7.53 -30.75
N GLN A 399 -5.35 7.44 -29.73
CA GLN A 399 -6.61 8.21 -29.70
C GLN A 399 -6.34 9.73 -29.55
N ALA A 400 -5.34 10.11 -28.74
CA ALA A 400 -4.91 11.50 -28.56
C ALA A 400 -4.25 12.12 -29.81
N LEU A 401 -3.66 11.30 -30.67
CA LEU A 401 -3.11 11.68 -31.97
C LEU A 401 -4.18 11.97 -33.03
N ALA A 402 -5.34 11.28 -32.95
CA ALA A 402 -6.35 11.29 -34.00
C ALA A 402 -6.88 12.70 -34.38
N PRO A 403 -7.08 13.67 -33.46
CA PRO A 403 -7.45 15.05 -33.84
C PRO A 403 -6.42 15.76 -34.73
N HIS A 404 -5.12 15.50 -34.54
CA HIS A 404 -4.05 16.06 -35.37
C HIS A 404 -3.98 15.41 -36.75
N LEU A 405 -4.29 14.12 -36.83
CA LEU A 405 -4.45 13.41 -38.10
C LEU A 405 -5.71 13.88 -38.83
N ALA A 406 -6.82 14.11 -38.12
CA ALA A 406 -8.12 14.49 -38.71
C ALA A 406 -8.08 15.82 -39.48
N ALA A 407 -7.18 16.73 -39.07
CA ALA A 407 -6.92 18.00 -39.74
C ALA A 407 -6.28 17.88 -41.14
N VAL A 408 -5.79 16.70 -41.52
CA VAL A 408 -5.15 16.44 -42.83
C VAL A 408 -5.64 15.16 -43.54
N ASP A 409 -6.11 14.18 -42.79
CA ASP A 409 -6.70 12.94 -43.29
C ASP A 409 -7.77 12.45 -42.29
N THR A 410 -9.01 12.92 -42.48
CA THR A 410 -10.14 12.58 -41.62
C THR A 410 -10.51 11.09 -41.70
N ALA A 411 -10.27 10.43 -42.83
CA ALA A 411 -10.57 9.01 -42.98
C ALA A 411 -9.58 8.13 -42.19
N ALA A 412 -8.29 8.43 -42.29
CA ALA A 412 -7.26 7.76 -41.49
C ALA A 412 -7.46 8.03 -40.00
N ALA A 413 -7.84 9.25 -39.60
CA ALA A 413 -8.14 9.57 -38.21
C ALA A 413 -9.35 8.80 -37.65
N LEU A 414 -10.44 8.68 -38.41
CA LEU A 414 -11.59 7.88 -37.99
C LEU A 414 -11.24 6.40 -37.85
N SER A 415 -10.43 5.85 -38.76
CA SER A 415 -9.94 4.47 -38.67
C SER A 415 -9.04 4.26 -37.44
N LEU A 416 -8.13 5.20 -37.17
CA LEU A 416 -7.25 5.18 -35.99
C LEU A 416 -8.06 5.21 -34.68
N THR A 417 -9.02 6.13 -34.56
CA THR A 417 -9.92 6.20 -33.41
C THR A 417 -10.73 4.92 -33.25
N GLN A 418 -11.34 4.39 -34.32
CA GLN A 418 -12.11 3.14 -34.25
C GLN A 418 -11.26 1.97 -33.72
N ARG A 419 -10.02 1.83 -34.19
CA ARG A 419 -9.11 0.77 -33.72
C ARG A 419 -8.69 0.97 -32.26
N ALA A 420 -8.39 2.20 -31.86
CA ALA A 420 -8.11 2.52 -30.45
C ALA A 420 -9.33 2.25 -29.54
N ASP A 421 -10.54 2.61 -29.98
CA ASP A 421 -11.79 2.38 -29.26
C ASP A 421 -12.10 0.87 -29.12
N ARG A 422 -11.76 0.04 -30.12
CA ARG A 422 -11.84 -1.44 -29.98
C ARG A 422 -10.86 -1.97 -28.95
N ALA A 423 -9.63 -1.47 -28.93
CA ALA A 423 -8.65 -1.85 -27.91
C ALA A 423 -9.12 -1.43 -26.50
N PHE A 424 -9.71 -0.25 -26.35
CA PHE A 424 -10.34 0.18 -25.11
C PHE A 424 -11.56 -0.68 -24.73
N GLY A 425 -12.37 -1.13 -25.70
CA GLY A 425 -13.48 -2.06 -25.46
C GLY A 425 -13.02 -3.37 -24.83
N LEU A 426 -11.90 -3.94 -25.31
CA LEU A 426 -11.28 -5.11 -24.70
C LEU A 426 -10.78 -4.82 -23.27
N LEU A 427 -10.09 -3.70 -23.05
CA LEU A 427 -9.66 -3.31 -21.70
C LEU A 427 -10.84 -3.05 -20.75
N GLU A 428 -11.95 -2.49 -21.23
CA GLU A 428 -13.18 -2.30 -20.45
C GLU A 428 -13.88 -3.64 -20.17
N PHE A 429 -13.83 -4.61 -21.09
CA PHE A 429 -14.26 -5.98 -20.81
C PHE A 429 -13.45 -6.58 -19.66
N PHE A 430 -12.11 -6.48 -19.67
CA PHE A 430 -11.29 -6.93 -18.54
C PHE A 430 -11.70 -6.22 -17.23
N ASP A 431 -11.96 -4.91 -17.23
CA ASP A 431 -12.30 -4.17 -16.00
C ASP A 431 -13.67 -4.56 -15.45
N ARG A 432 -14.68 -4.70 -16.33
CA ARG A 432 -16.04 -5.10 -15.94
C ARG A 432 -16.13 -6.56 -15.49
N SER A 433 -15.32 -7.43 -16.07
CA SER A 433 -15.35 -8.88 -15.83
C SER A 433 -14.48 -9.31 -14.64
N LEU A 434 -13.37 -8.63 -14.38
CA LEU A 434 -12.48 -8.89 -13.23
C LEU A 434 -12.77 -7.99 -12.02
N GLY A 435 -13.31 -6.79 -12.24
CA GLY A 435 -13.34 -5.71 -11.26
C GLY A 435 -14.62 -5.55 -10.42
N LYS A 436 -15.40 -6.62 -10.19
CA LYS A 436 -16.64 -6.58 -9.38
C LYS A 436 -16.54 -7.32 -8.05
N GLU A 437 -16.16 -6.57 -7.02
CA GLU A 437 -16.48 -6.78 -5.60
C GLU A 437 -17.94 -6.36 -5.29
N LEU A 438 -18.58 -6.70 -4.16
CA LEU A 438 -18.25 -7.64 -3.06
C LEU A 438 -19.37 -8.68 -2.87
N GLN A 439 -18.99 -9.87 -2.39
CA GLN A 439 -19.76 -10.70 -1.44
C GLN A 439 -18.69 -11.34 -0.50
N PRO A 440 -18.90 -11.41 0.82
CA PRO A 440 -17.96 -12.11 1.70
C PRO A 440 -17.85 -13.59 1.30
N ILE A 441 -16.68 -14.19 1.52
CA ILE A 441 -16.47 -15.63 1.35
C ILE A 441 -17.48 -16.34 2.26
N PRO A 442 -18.38 -17.20 1.74
CA PRO A 442 -19.28 -17.98 2.60
C PRO A 442 -18.46 -18.82 3.58
N GLU A 443 -18.86 -18.84 4.85
CA GLU A 443 -18.13 -19.57 5.90
C GLU A 443 -17.91 -21.03 5.49
N ALA A 444 -16.72 -21.56 5.78
CA ALA A 444 -16.28 -22.87 5.32
C ALA A 444 -17.19 -24.00 5.84
N GLY A 445 -18.10 -24.47 4.97
CA GLY A 445 -19.06 -25.52 5.29
C GLY A 445 -19.95 -26.00 4.14
N ALA A 446 -19.96 -25.30 3.00
CA ALA A 446 -20.64 -25.75 1.79
C ALA A 446 -19.75 -26.72 0.98
N GLU A 447 -20.01 -28.03 1.09
CA GLU A 447 -19.49 -29.03 0.15
C GLU A 447 -20.16 -28.86 -1.22
N GLN A 448 -19.67 -27.90 -2.01
CA GLN A 448 -19.91 -27.84 -3.44
C GLN A 448 -18.58 -27.86 -4.18
N HIS A 449 -18.40 -28.84 -5.06
CA HIS A 449 -17.38 -28.79 -6.09
C HIS A 449 -17.76 -27.63 -7.02
N ALA A 450 -17.14 -26.47 -6.81
CA ALA A 450 -17.26 -25.34 -7.72
C ALA A 450 -16.67 -25.74 -9.07
N ASP A 451 -17.52 -25.84 -10.10
CA ASP A 451 -17.09 -26.06 -11.46
C ASP A 451 -16.14 -24.93 -11.89
N TRP A 452 -14.97 -25.27 -12.45
CA TRP A 452 -13.94 -24.34 -12.95
C TRP A 452 -14.38 -23.49 -14.18
N LEU A 453 -15.67 -23.48 -14.46
CA LEU A 453 -16.35 -22.68 -15.49
C LEU A 453 -16.10 -21.17 -15.35
N GLY A 454 -15.49 -20.68 -14.27
CA GLY A 454 -15.08 -19.28 -14.10
C GLY A 454 -14.10 -18.81 -15.17
N ILE A 455 -12.91 -19.42 -15.26
CA ILE A 455 -11.91 -19.08 -16.30
C ILE A 455 -12.42 -19.46 -17.69
N GLU A 456 -13.00 -20.63 -17.88
CA GLU A 456 -13.41 -21.10 -19.21
C GLU A 456 -14.49 -20.20 -19.83
N ARG A 457 -15.52 -19.82 -19.06
CA ARG A 457 -16.54 -18.87 -19.54
C ARG A 457 -15.95 -17.48 -19.78
N PHE A 458 -14.98 -17.05 -18.98
CA PHE A 458 -14.27 -15.80 -19.21
C PHE A 458 -13.52 -15.83 -20.55
N LEU A 459 -12.79 -16.91 -20.85
CA LEU A 459 -12.05 -17.05 -22.10
C LEU A 459 -12.98 -17.13 -23.31
N VAL A 460 -14.12 -17.83 -23.21
CA VAL A 460 -15.14 -17.85 -24.27
C VAL A 460 -15.73 -16.45 -24.50
N ALA A 461 -16.14 -15.75 -23.45
CA ALA A 461 -16.68 -14.38 -23.57
C ALA A 461 -15.63 -13.38 -24.11
N LEU A 462 -14.36 -13.56 -23.76
CA LEU A 462 -13.26 -12.78 -24.32
C LEU A 462 -13.05 -13.05 -25.82
N ALA A 463 -13.23 -14.29 -26.27
CA ALA A 463 -13.14 -14.63 -27.70
C ALA A 463 -14.23 -13.90 -28.52
N ASP A 464 -15.47 -13.85 -28.01
CA ASP A 464 -16.57 -13.10 -28.63
C ASP A 464 -16.25 -11.59 -28.74
N GLU A 465 -15.68 -10.99 -27.68
CA GLU A 465 -15.26 -9.57 -27.68
C GLU A 465 -14.08 -9.31 -28.63
N VAL A 466 -13.15 -10.27 -28.79
CA VAL A 466 -12.05 -10.20 -29.76
C VAL A 466 -12.56 -10.31 -31.20
N GLU A 467 -13.58 -11.12 -31.48
CA GLU A 467 -14.27 -11.13 -32.78
C GLU A 467 -14.87 -9.75 -33.08
N GLY A 468 -15.53 -9.13 -32.08
CA GLY A 468 -16.03 -7.76 -32.14
C GLY A 468 -14.95 -6.68 -32.31
N ALA A 469 -13.68 -7.02 -32.06
CA ALA A 469 -12.51 -6.15 -32.21
C ALA A 469 -11.71 -6.40 -33.52
N SER A 470 -12.25 -7.16 -34.49
CA SER A 470 -11.51 -7.64 -35.68
C SER A 470 -10.72 -6.57 -36.45
N THR A 471 -11.22 -5.33 -36.52
CA THR A 471 -10.56 -4.19 -37.18
C THR A 471 -9.25 -3.75 -36.52
N LEU A 472 -9.00 -4.13 -35.27
CA LEU A 472 -7.75 -3.86 -34.55
C LEU A 472 -6.59 -4.72 -35.10
N PHE A 473 -6.84 -6.03 -35.26
CA PHE A 473 -5.84 -7.05 -35.58
C PHE A 473 -5.82 -7.47 -37.07
N GLY A 474 -6.90 -7.23 -37.81
CA GLY A 474 -7.14 -7.77 -39.15
C GLY A 474 -7.88 -9.11 -39.12
N GLU A 475 -8.70 -9.37 -40.14
CA GLU A 475 -9.66 -10.50 -40.16
C GLU A 475 -8.97 -11.87 -39.99
N GLU A 476 -7.86 -12.12 -40.68
CA GLU A 476 -7.11 -13.38 -40.62
C GLU A 476 -6.53 -13.63 -39.21
N SER A 477 -5.85 -12.63 -38.64
CA SER A 477 -5.31 -12.68 -37.27
C SER A 477 -6.42 -12.86 -36.22
N THR A 478 -7.57 -12.22 -36.43
CA THR A 478 -8.72 -12.33 -35.53
C THR A 478 -9.29 -13.73 -35.53
N GLY A 479 -9.49 -14.35 -36.70
CA GLY A 479 -9.96 -15.73 -36.79
C GLY A 479 -9.04 -16.73 -36.05
N ALA A 480 -7.72 -16.51 -36.14
CA ALA A 480 -6.74 -17.31 -35.40
C ALA A 480 -6.81 -17.09 -33.87
N LEU A 481 -6.93 -15.83 -33.42
CA LEU A 481 -7.06 -15.48 -32.00
C LEU A 481 -8.36 -16.00 -31.37
N VAL A 482 -9.51 -15.78 -32.03
CA VAL A 482 -10.83 -16.24 -31.55
C VAL A 482 -10.85 -17.76 -31.39
N GLY A 483 -10.24 -18.50 -32.33
CA GLY A 483 -10.09 -19.95 -32.25
C GLY A 483 -9.11 -20.44 -31.17
N SER A 484 -8.14 -19.63 -30.75
CA SER A 484 -7.09 -20.03 -29.80
C SER A 484 -7.34 -19.60 -28.35
N ILE A 485 -8.09 -18.51 -28.10
CA ILE A 485 -8.34 -17.98 -26.75
C ILE A 485 -9.07 -19.00 -25.84
N PRO A 486 -10.15 -19.69 -26.24
CA PRO A 486 -10.78 -20.71 -25.42
C PRO A 486 -9.89 -21.94 -25.16
N ALA A 487 -8.87 -22.15 -26.00
CA ALA A 487 -7.88 -23.21 -25.88
C ALA A 487 -6.56 -22.74 -25.23
N SER A 488 -6.57 -21.59 -24.52
CA SER A 488 -5.40 -21.08 -23.82
C SER A 488 -4.87 -22.11 -22.82
N PRO A 489 -3.57 -22.44 -22.80
CA PRO A 489 -3.05 -23.45 -21.88
C PRO A 489 -3.30 -23.08 -20.42
N LEU A 490 -3.80 -24.02 -19.63
CA LEU A 490 -4.14 -23.83 -18.21
C LEU A 490 -3.17 -24.62 -17.32
N TYR A 491 -2.66 -23.99 -16.28
CA TYR A 491 -1.99 -24.67 -15.17
C TYR A 491 -2.99 -24.87 -14.03
N GLU A 492 -3.20 -26.14 -13.64
CA GLU A 492 -3.99 -26.50 -12.47
C GLU A 492 -3.09 -26.78 -11.27
N PHE A 493 -3.21 -25.96 -10.23
CA PHE A 493 -2.58 -26.15 -8.93
C PHE A 493 -3.56 -26.85 -7.98
N SER A 494 -3.98 -28.06 -8.38
CA SER A 494 -5.04 -28.85 -7.74
C SER A 494 -4.91 -28.94 -6.20
N PRO A 495 -6.00 -28.76 -5.42
CA PRO A 495 -7.30 -28.18 -5.74
C PRO A 495 -7.38 -26.69 -5.36
N PHE A 496 -6.26 -25.94 -5.40
CA PHE A 496 -6.11 -24.62 -4.78
C PHE A 496 -6.22 -23.43 -5.73
N ALA A 497 -5.80 -23.57 -6.99
CA ALA A 497 -5.87 -22.51 -7.98
C ALA A 497 -5.77 -23.04 -9.42
N ALA A 498 -6.16 -22.20 -10.38
CA ALA A 498 -5.87 -22.36 -11.80
C ALA A 498 -5.28 -21.05 -12.36
N LEU A 499 -4.37 -21.15 -13.33
CA LEU A 499 -3.69 -20.00 -13.94
C LEU A 499 -3.58 -20.22 -15.45
N VAL A 500 -4.07 -19.27 -16.26
CA VAL A 500 -3.85 -19.29 -17.71
C VAL A 500 -2.40 -18.95 -17.99
N HIS A 501 -1.77 -19.70 -18.90
CA HIS A 501 -0.35 -19.55 -19.21
C HIS A 501 -0.05 -18.13 -19.71
N PRO A 502 0.75 -17.34 -18.97
CA PRO A 502 0.87 -15.90 -19.21
C PRO A 502 1.84 -15.55 -20.37
N GLY A 503 2.72 -16.49 -20.74
CA GLY A 503 3.56 -16.38 -21.94
C GLY A 503 4.95 -15.81 -21.68
N PRO A 504 5.63 -15.26 -22.71
CA PRO A 504 5.26 -15.31 -24.13
C PRO A 504 5.63 -16.63 -24.80
N ALA A 505 6.56 -17.40 -24.23
CA ALA A 505 7.14 -18.59 -24.84
C ALA A 505 7.16 -19.79 -23.89
N VAL A 506 6.83 -20.96 -24.42
CA VAL A 506 6.78 -22.27 -23.75
C VAL A 506 8.16 -22.63 -23.19
N SER A 507 8.24 -22.90 -21.89
CA SER A 507 9.45 -23.26 -21.19
C SER A 507 9.86 -24.73 -21.43
N ARG A 508 11.00 -25.12 -20.87
CA ARG A 508 11.41 -26.54 -20.82
C ARG A 508 10.53 -27.37 -19.89
N GLN A 509 9.94 -26.74 -18.87
CA GLN A 509 9.00 -27.41 -17.97
C GLN A 509 7.64 -27.60 -18.64
N ASP A 510 7.19 -26.61 -19.40
CA ASP A 510 5.92 -26.64 -20.14
C ASP A 510 5.92 -27.72 -21.21
N GLN A 511 7.07 -27.90 -21.88
CA GLN A 511 7.29 -29.04 -22.78
C GLN A 511 7.18 -30.40 -22.07
N ARG A 512 7.59 -30.51 -20.79
CA ARG A 512 7.41 -31.75 -20.00
C ARG A 512 5.96 -31.94 -19.54
N LEU A 513 5.23 -30.85 -19.35
CA LEU A 513 3.80 -30.84 -19.02
C LEU A 513 2.91 -31.04 -20.25
N GLY A 514 3.49 -31.05 -21.47
CA GLY A 514 2.76 -31.28 -22.72
C GLY A 514 2.11 -30.03 -23.33
N VAL A 515 2.41 -28.83 -22.81
CA VAL A 515 1.86 -27.55 -23.29
C VAL A 515 2.28 -27.24 -24.73
N GLY A 516 3.53 -27.54 -25.10
CA GLY A 516 4.05 -27.29 -26.44
C GLY A 516 5.56 -27.56 -26.58
N PRO A 517 6.16 -27.32 -27.75
CA PRO A 517 7.61 -27.36 -27.92
C PRO A 517 8.30 -26.23 -27.12
N LYS A 518 9.45 -26.53 -26.48
CA LYS A 518 10.26 -25.48 -25.83
C LYS A 518 10.59 -24.36 -26.83
N ASP A 519 10.50 -23.12 -26.35
CA ASP A 519 10.74 -21.87 -27.09
C ASP A 519 9.70 -21.55 -28.19
N SER A 520 8.63 -22.33 -28.35
CA SER A 520 7.49 -21.88 -29.17
C SER A 520 6.71 -20.78 -28.46
N GLU A 521 6.03 -19.94 -29.23
CA GLU A 521 5.03 -19.01 -28.70
C GLU A 521 3.91 -19.75 -27.93
N VAL A 522 3.36 -19.08 -26.93
CA VAL A 522 2.16 -19.52 -26.21
C VAL A 522 0.94 -18.90 -26.89
N LYS A 523 0.02 -19.76 -27.32
CA LYS A 523 -1.20 -19.38 -28.07
C LYS A 523 -2.35 -19.00 -27.14
N GLY A 524 -3.38 -18.36 -27.70
CA GLY A 524 -4.56 -17.92 -26.95
C GLY A 524 -4.32 -16.60 -26.21
N LEU A 525 -4.58 -16.56 -24.90
CA LEU A 525 -4.55 -15.32 -24.12
C LEU A 525 -3.18 -14.60 -24.14
N ALA A 526 -2.09 -15.35 -24.12
CA ALA A 526 -0.73 -14.80 -24.23
C ALA A 526 -0.41 -14.23 -25.61
N GLU A 527 -1.01 -14.78 -26.67
CA GLU A 527 -0.89 -14.32 -28.05
C GLU A 527 -1.72 -13.03 -28.26
N LEU A 528 -2.93 -12.98 -27.71
CA LEU A 528 -3.74 -11.76 -27.63
C LEU A 528 -2.99 -10.64 -26.89
N GLY A 529 -2.38 -10.95 -25.75
CA GLY A 529 -1.57 -10.00 -24.99
C GLY A 529 -0.45 -9.41 -25.85
N GLN A 530 0.37 -10.26 -26.47
CA GLN A 530 1.44 -9.82 -27.37
C GLN A 530 0.93 -8.95 -28.52
N ALA A 531 -0.16 -9.35 -29.18
CA ALA A 531 -0.80 -8.60 -30.26
C ALA A 531 -1.35 -7.22 -29.82
N MET A 532 -1.62 -7.05 -28.52
CA MET A 532 -2.07 -5.79 -27.91
C MET A 532 -0.92 -4.96 -27.31
N GLY A 533 0.35 -5.39 -27.38
CA GLY A 533 1.43 -4.76 -26.61
C GLY A 533 1.18 -4.83 -25.10
N ARG A 534 0.65 -5.97 -24.64
CA ARG A 534 0.22 -6.23 -23.27
C ARG A 534 0.77 -7.54 -22.73
N PHE A 535 0.93 -7.56 -21.42
CA PHE A 535 1.05 -8.77 -20.64
C PHE A 535 -0.28 -9.01 -19.91
N ILE A 536 -0.79 -10.24 -19.94
CA ILE A 536 -2.11 -10.58 -19.37
C ILE A 536 -1.92 -11.71 -18.36
N LEU A 537 -2.32 -11.44 -17.12
CA LEU A 537 -2.38 -12.40 -16.03
C LEU A 537 -3.85 -12.71 -15.74
N LEU A 538 -4.24 -13.99 -15.81
CA LEU A 538 -5.60 -14.46 -15.52
C LEU A 538 -5.54 -15.78 -14.75
N GLY A 539 -6.21 -15.85 -13.61
CA GLY A 539 -6.29 -17.06 -12.79
C GLY A 539 -7.56 -17.10 -11.94
N GLN A 540 -7.68 -18.14 -11.12
CA GLN A 540 -8.82 -18.37 -10.23
C GLN A 540 -8.32 -19.10 -8.99
N LEU A 541 -8.65 -18.59 -7.81
CA LEU A 541 -8.40 -19.27 -6.54
C LEU A 541 -9.57 -20.21 -6.23
N ALA A 542 -9.29 -21.35 -5.61
CA ALA A 542 -10.30 -22.31 -5.19
C ALA A 542 -11.25 -21.70 -4.14
N GLY A 543 -12.51 -22.13 -4.18
CA GLY A 543 -13.58 -21.52 -3.38
C GLY A 543 -14.02 -20.14 -3.88
N ARG A 544 -13.49 -19.65 -5.01
CA ARG A 544 -14.03 -18.49 -5.75
C ARG A 544 -14.59 -18.94 -7.09
N ASP A 545 -15.84 -18.58 -7.38
CA ASP A 545 -16.53 -18.92 -8.64
C ASP A 545 -16.16 -18.01 -9.82
N ARG A 546 -15.13 -17.16 -9.68
CA ARG A 546 -14.76 -16.11 -10.64
C ARG A 546 -13.27 -16.10 -10.89
N ALA A 547 -12.91 -15.83 -12.14
CA ALA A 547 -11.55 -15.46 -12.51
C ALA A 547 -11.19 -14.07 -11.96
N ASP A 548 -9.91 -13.88 -11.64
CA ASP A 548 -9.28 -12.61 -11.27
C ASP A 548 -8.00 -12.45 -12.09
N GLY A 549 -7.51 -11.22 -12.24
CA GLY A 549 -6.41 -10.96 -13.14
C GLY A 549 -5.98 -9.50 -13.23
N ALA A 550 -4.97 -9.27 -14.04
CA ALA A 550 -4.43 -7.95 -14.32
C ALA A 550 -3.84 -7.94 -15.73
N VAL A 551 -3.93 -6.78 -16.39
CA VAL A 551 -3.37 -6.54 -17.71
C VAL A 551 -2.38 -5.39 -17.58
N PHE A 552 -1.22 -5.49 -18.25
CA PHE A 552 -0.09 -4.58 -18.04
C PHE A 552 0.48 -4.12 -19.39
N PRO A 553 0.77 -2.82 -19.61
CA PRO A 553 1.56 -2.35 -20.75
C PRO A 553 2.96 -2.97 -20.71
N ALA A 554 3.31 -3.78 -21.72
CA ALA A 554 4.58 -4.48 -21.75
C ALA A 554 5.68 -3.58 -22.36
N LEU A 555 6.76 -3.34 -21.59
CA LEU A 555 7.96 -2.63 -22.06
C LEU A 555 8.92 -3.59 -22.76
N TRP A 556 9.17 -4.74 -22.14
CA TRP A 556 10.12 -5.73 -22.64
C TRP A 556 9.84 -7.11 -22.04
N THR A 557 10.31 -8.17 -22.70
CA THR A 557 10.29 -9.52 -22.14
C THR A 557 11.53 -10.28 -22.59
N GLU A 558 12.22 -10.91 -21.64
CA GLU A 558 13.43 -11.69 -21.91
C GLU A 558 13.49 -12.98 -21.10
N ARG A 559 14.19 -13.98 -21.67
CA ARG A 559 14.58 -15.18 -20.93
C ARG A 559 15.73 -14.85 -20.01
N ILE A 560 15.61 -15.28 -18.76
CA ILE A 560 16.58 -15.04 -17.69
C ILE A 560 16.94 -16.35 -17.00
N GLY A 561 18.09 -16.35 -16.34
CA GLY A 561 18.57 -17.47 -15.56
C GLY A 561 19.91 -17.16 -14.93
N GLY A 562 20.15 -17.76 -13.78
CA GLY A 562 21.32 -17.49 -12.96
C GLY A 562 21.52 -18.57 -11.92
N ALA A 563 22.22 -18.23 -10.85
CA ALA A 563 22.26 -19.02 -9.64
C ALA A 563 22.34 -18.10 -8.43
N HIS A 564 21.47 -18.34 -7.46
CA HIS A 564 21.44 -17.68 -6.15
C HIS A 564 21.61 -18.76 -5.10
N LEU A 565 22.45 -18.54 -4.08
CA LEU A 565 22.71 -19.52 -3.02
C LEU A 565 23.03 -20.92 -3.60
N SER A 566 23.90 -20.95 -4.62
CA SER A 566 24.25 -22.14 -5.42
C SER A 566 23.10 -22.85 -6.17
N VAL A 567 21.84 -22.37 -6.08
CA VAL A 567 20.68 -22.92 -6.78
C VAL A 567 20.53 -22.26 -8.14
N LYS A 568 20.67 -23.08 -9.20
CA LYS A 568 20.38 -22.63 -10.56
C LYS A 568 18.88 -22.43 -10.76
N TRP A 569 18.51 -21.28 -11.28
CA TRP A 569 17.14 -20.92 -11.63
C TRP A 569 17.07 -20.42 -13.08
N SER A 570 15.87 -20.44 -13.68
CA SER A 570 15.62 -19.91 -15.02
C SER A 570 14.13 -19.62 -15.21
N GLY A 571 13.81 -18.60 -16.02
CA GLY A 571 12.43 -18.25 -16.38
C GLY A 571 12.38 -17.18 -17.46
N SER A 572 11.31 -16.40 -17.45
CA SER A 572 11.19 -15.13 -18.20
C SER A 572 10.95 -13.98 -17.21
N VAL A 573 11.45 -12.78 -17.51
CA VAL A 573 10.97 -11.53 -16.88
C VAL A 573 10.14 -10.75 -17.87
N VAL A 574 9.01 -10.24 -17.41
CA VAL A 574 8.21 -9.25 -18.14
C VAL A 574 8.31 -7.91 -17.42
N TRP A 575 8.90 -6.93 -18.10
CA TRP A 575 8.98 -5.55 -17.60
C TRP A 575 7.73 -4.79 -18.06
N CYS A 576 7.00 -4.21 -17.10
CA CYS A 576 5.71 -3.58 -17.30
C CYS A 576 5.73 -2.08 -16.94
N GLU A 577 4.77 -1.32 -17.45
CA GLU A 577 4.58 0.11 -17.12
C GLU A 577 3.15 0.37 -16.62
N GLY A 578 2.89 0.08 -15.34
CA GLY A 578 1.58 0.20 -14.71
C GLY A 578 0.64 -0.98 -14.96
N ILE A 579 -0.59 -0.85 -14.44
CA ILE A 579 -1.65 -1.88 -14.47
C ILE A 579 -2.92 -1.28 -15.10
N GLU A 580 -3.46 -1.94 -16.11
CA GLU A 580 -4.55 -1.48 -16.99
C GLU A 580 -5.38 -2.63 -17.61
N PRO A 581 -6.61 -2.91 -17.14
CA PRO A 581 -7.24 -2.43 -15.93
C PRO A 581 -6.75 -3.18 -14.69
N VAL A 582 -7.21 -2.69 -13.54
CA VAL A 582 -6.82 -3.20 -12.23
C VAL A 582 -7.90 -4.14 -11.72
N GLY A 583 -7.63 -5.46 -11.70
CA GLY A 583 -8.50 -6.45 -11.03
C GLY A 583 -8.40 -6.36 -9.49
N TRP A 584 -9.02 -7.31 -8.79
CA TRP A 584 -9.16 -7.23 -7.33
C TRP A 584 -7.82 -7.08 -6.59
N LEU A 585 -6.85 -7.94 -6.93
CA LEU A 585 -5.52 -7.93 -6.33
C LEU A 585 -4.80 -6.58 -6.47
N GLY A 586 -4.88 -5.94 -7.65
CA GLY A 586 -4.20 -4.67 -7.89
C GLY A 586 -4.93 -3.45 -7.30
N ARG A 587 -6.25 -3.51 -7.10
CA ARG A 587 -7.01 -2.38 -6.54
C ARG A 587 -6.69 -2.16 -5.07
N ASN A 588 -6.43 -3.26 -4.36
CA ASN A 588 -6.15 -3.26 -2.93
C ASN A 588 -4.65 -3.21 -2.60
N ARG A 589 -3.74 -3.34 -3.58
CA ARG A 589 -2.29 -3.45 -3.34
C ARG A 589 -1.44 -2.86 -4.47
N SER A 590 -0.46 -2.01 -4.10
CA SER A 590 0.61 -1.59 -5.03
C SER A 590 1.69 -2.67 -5.12
N VAL A 591 1.41 -3.73 -5.86
CA VAL A 591 2.35 -4.82 -6.14
C VAL A 591 3.44 -4.32 -7.11
N THR A 592 4.71 -4.45 -6.74
CA THR A 592 5.87 -4.04 -7.56
C THR A 592 6.34 -5.12 -8.53
N GLY A 593 6.13 -6.38 -8.18
CA GLY A 593 6.38 -7.55 -9.01
C GLY A 593 5.64 -8.77 -8.44
N ALA A 594 5.57 -9.85 -9.22
CA ALA A 594 5.19 -11.15 -8.68
C ALA A 594 5.68 -12.30 -9.56
N ALA A 595 6.15 -13.36 -8.91
CA ALA A 595 6.51 -14.62 -9.53
C ALA A 595 5.28 -15.42 -10.00
N LEU A 596 5.46 -16.07 -11.15
CA LEU A 596 4.48 -16.86 -11.88
C LEU A 596 5.01 -18.29 -12.06
N HIS A 597 4.30 -19.13 -12.83
CA HIS A 597 4.79 -20.49 -13.08
C HIS A 597 6.20 -20.50 -13.68
N ASP A 598 6.45 -19.75 -14.76
CA ASP A 598 7.71 -19.87 -15.54
C ASP A 598 8.52 -18.57 -15.68
N GLY A 599 8.37 -17.68 -14.70
CA GLY A 599 8.97 -16.35 -14.73
C GLY A 599 8.39 -15.44 -13.66
N TYR A 600 8.58 -14.14 -13.82
CA TYR A 600 7.95 -13.10 -13.02
C TYR A 600 7.68 -11.85 -13.88
N TRP A 601 6.93 -10.90 -13.33
CA TRP A 601 6.78 -9.56 -13.91
C TRP A 601 7.16 -8.49 -12.89
N ILE A 602 7.54 -7.30 -13.37
CA ILE A 602 7.85 -6.12 -12.54
C ILE A 602 7.16 -4.89 -13.14
N ASP A 603 6.39 -4.16 -12.33
CA ASP A 603 5.86 -2.85 -12.68
C ASP A 603 6.92 -1.76 -12.41
N VAL A 604 7.55 -1.29 -13.49
CA VAL A 604 8.54 -0.21 -13.45
C VAL A 604 7.94 1.10 -12.93
N GLU A 605 6.65 1.35 -13.14
CA GLU A 605 5.96 2.54 -12.61
C GLU A 605 5.72 2.41 -11.09
N ALA A 606 5.49 1.20 -10.57
CA ALA A 606 5.45 0.97 -9.12
C ALA A 606 6.80 1.21 -8.44
N VAL A 607 7.89 0.69 -9.03
CA VAL A 607 9.24 0.93 -8.50
C VAL A 607 9.66 2.39 -8.69
N ARG A 608 9.20 3.08 -9.75
CA ARG A 608 9.38 4.53 -9.94
C ARG A 608 8.67 5.36 -8.86
N ARG A 609 7.47 4.97 -8.40
CA ARG A 609 6.80 5.59 -7.23
C ARG A 609 7.63 5.38 -5.96
N GLU A 610 8.23 4.20 -5.78
CA GLU A 610 9.08 3.93 -4.62
C GLU A 610 10.38 4.75 -4.65
N HIS A 611 11.02 4.87 -5.80
CA HIS A 611 12.14 5.80 -6.02
C HIS A 611 11.78 7.26 -5.68
N GLY A 612 10.54 7.68 -5.96
CA GLY A 612 9.99 8.97 -5.52
C GLY A 612 10.07 9.17 -4.01
N ARG A 613 9.70 8.15 -3.21
CA ARG A 613 9.78 8.19 -1.74
C ARG A 613 11.21 8.27 -1.21
N TRP A 614 12.19 7.70 -1.91
CA TRP A 614 13.61 7.89 -1.59
C TRP A 614 14.06 9.34 -1.83
N LEU A 615 13.63 9.95 -2.93
CA LEU A 615 13.90 11.37 -3.24
C LEU A 615 13.14 12.34 -2.30
N GLU A 616 11.94 12.00 -1.86
CA GLU A 616 11.21 12.73 -0.80
C GLU A 616 12.01 12.69 0.51
N LEU A 617 12.41 11.50 0.97
CA LEU A 617 13.20 11.34 2.19
C LEU A 617 14.55 12.08 2.14
N GLN A 618 15.22 12.11 0.98
CA GLN A 618 16.47 12.86 0.77
C GLN A 618 16.26 14.39 0.91
N ARG A 619 15.09 14.91 0.53
CA ARG A 619 14.75 16.34 0.62
C ARG A 619 14.24 16.74 2.01
N GLU A 620 13.55 15.82 2.69
CA GLU A 620 13.03 16.03 4.05
C GLU A 620 14.12 16.17 5.13
N TRP A 621 15.33 15.64 4.91
CA TRP A 621 16.37 15.50 5.93
C TRP A 621 17.70 16.11 5.48
N SER A 622 18.21 17.08 6.24
CA SER A 622 19.62 17.46 6.13
C SER A 622 20.55 16.34 6.64
N VAL A 623 21.80 16.35 6.18
CA VAL A 623 22.86 15.43 6.62
C VAL A 623 23.03 15.52 8.14
N GLU A 624 22.99 16.72 8.70
CA GLU A 624 23.09 16.97 10.15
C GLU A 624 21.91 16.35 10.93
N GLU A 625 20.67 16.49 10.44
CA GLU A 625 19.48 15.91 11.07
C GLU A 625 19.43 14.39 10.97
N ALA A 626 19.79 13.85 9.80
CA ALA A 626 19.91 12.41 9.58
C ALA A 626 20.95 11.82 10.56
N ASN A 627 22.16 12.39 10.64
CA ASN A 627 23.18 11.95 11.57
C ASN A 627 22.76 12.08 13.03
N ALA A 628 22.04 13.15 13.41
CA ALA A 628 21.52 13.33 14.76
C ALA A 628 20.51 12.23 15.14
N VAL A 629 19.63 11.85 14.22
CA VAL A 629 18.66 10.75 14.41
C VAL A 629 19.31 9.37 14.43
N LEU A 630 20.22 9.09 13.49
CA LEU A 630 20.90 7.79 13.39
C LEU A 630 21.79 7.52 14.62
N SER A 631 22.30 8.59 15.24
CA SER A 631 23.05 8.56 16.50
C SER A 631 22.19 8.28 17.73
N LEU A 632 20.85 8.36 17.66
CA LEU A 632 20.00 8.12 18.82
C LEU A 632 20.16 6.68 19.34
N PRO A 633 20.17 6.48 20.68
CA PRO A 633 20.23 5.16 21.25
C PRO A 633 18.88 4.44 21.09
N ALA A 634 18.94 3.16 20.73
CA ALA A 634 17.77 2.29 20.75
C ALA A 634 17.22 2.10 22.18
N PRO A 635 15.96 1.65 22.34
CA PRO A 635 15.35 1.42 23.64
C PRO A 635 16.16 0.43 24.49
N ALA A 636 16.24 0.64 25.79
CA ALA A 636 16.90 -0.30 26.70
C ALA A 636 16.10 -1.60 26.79
N ALA A 637 16.80 -2.73 26.79
CA ALA A 637 16.23 -4.06 26.86
C ALA A 637 16.75 -4.79 28.11
N ARG A 638 15.86 -5.10 29.05
CA ARG A 638 16.19 -5.75 30.33
C ARG A 638 16.22 -7.27 30.24
N THR A 639 15.74 -7.83 29.12
CA THR A 639 15.64 -9.27 28.87
C THR A 639 15.98 -9.58 27.41
N SER A 640 16.43 -10.81 27.12
CA SER A 640 16.60 -11.26 25.72
C SER A 640 15.28 -11.28 24.93
N ALA A 641 14.12 -11.32 25.60
CA ALA A 641 12.82 -11.17 24.97
C ALA A 641 12.58 -9.73 24.50
N GLU A 642 12.78 -8.73 25.38
CA GLU A 642 12.74 -7.31 25.01
C GLU A 642 13.78 -6.96 23.95
N ARG A 643 14.97 -7.57 24.00
CA ARG A 643 16.06 -7.29 23.06
C ARG A 643 15.75 -7.76 21.63
N ARG A 644 15.05 -8.89 21.51
CA ARG A 644 14.58 -9.47 20.24
C ARG A 644 13.15 -9.08 19.88
N ALA A 645 12.51 -8.20 20.66
CA ALA A 645 11.17 -7.73 20.36
C ALA A 645 11.18 -6.98 19.03
N LEU A 646 10.39 -7.46 18.07
CA LEU A 646 10.25 -6.83 16.76
C LEU A 646 9.43 -5.54 16.85
N ARG A 647 8.39 -5.54 17.69
CA ARG A 647 7.58 -4.36 17.95
C ARG A 647 8.07 -3.65 19.23
N PRO A 648 8.07 -2.31 19.25
CA PRO A 648 7.66 -1.45 18.14
C PRO A 648 8.81 -1.02 17.22
N LEU A 649 8.51 -0.93 15.92
CA LEU A 649 9.50 -0.60 14.88
C LEU A 649 9.94 0.88 14.95
N MET A 650 9.02 1.80 15.26
CA MET A 650 9.32 3.22 15.48
C MET A 650 10.08 3.85 14.30
N ARG A 651 9.59 3.65 13.06
CA ARG A 651 10.21 4.11 11.81
C ARG A 651 11.60 3.52 11.55
N ALA A 652 11.85 2.28 11.99
CA ALA A 652 13.11 1.57 11.76
C ALA A 652 13.47 1.45 10.27
N GLY A 653 12.49 1.19 9.40
CA GLY A 653 12.74 1.13 7.95
C GLY A 653 13.24 2.45 7.39
N VAL A 654 12.67 3.58 7.83
CA VAL A 654 13.12 4.93 7.43
C VAL A 654 14.54 5.23 7.93
N ARG A 655 14.90 4.82 9.15
CA ARG A 655 16.30 4.93 9.63
C ARG A 655 17.28 4.11 8.77
N VAL A 656 16.91 2.91 8.33
CA VAL A 656 17.75 2.13 7.41
C VAL A 656 17.91 2.85 6.07
N ARG A 657 16.85 3.47 5.53
CA ARG A 657 16.94 4.29 4.31
C ARG A 657 17.87 5.49 4.47
N LEU A 658 17.75 6.25 5.55
CA LEU A 658 18.66 7.36 5.84
C LEU A 658 20.11 6.87 5.95
N GLN A 659 20.38 5.72 6.57
CA GLN A 659 21.74 5.15 6.59
C GLN A 659 22.26 4.79 5.19
N VAL A 660 21.39 4.29 4.30
CA VAL A 660 21.79 3.99 2.91
C VAL A 660 22.17 5.28 2.17
N ILE A 661 21.37 6.34 2.32
CA ILE A 661 21.64 7.67 1.73
C ILE A 661 22.94 8.28 2.29
N GLU A 662 23.09 8.34 3.62
CA GLU A 662 24.29 8.84 4.30
C GLU A 662 25.55 8.03 3.92
N GLY A 663 25.44 6.70 3.89
CA GLY A 663 26.51 5.80 3.47
C GLY A 663 26.91 5.91 1.99
N ARG A 664 26.11 6.62 1.18
CA ARG A 664 26.37 6.96 -0.22
C ARG A 664 26.72 8.45 -0.40
N GLY A 665 27.01 9.18 0.68
CA GLY A 665 27.36 10.60 0.62
C GLY A 665 26.18 11.52 0.27
N GLY A 666 24.95 11.10 0.58
CA GLY A 666 23.73 11.83 0.28
C GLY A 666 23.00 11.35 -0.98
N GLU A 667 23.54 10.39 -1.74
CA GLU A 667 22.89 9.86 -2.96
C GLU A 667 21.84 8.77 -2.64
N VAL A 668 20.67 8.87 -3.28
CA VAL A 668 19.62 7.84 -3.22
C VAL A 668 19.98 6.63 -4.11
N PRO A 669 19.47 5.41 -3.81
CA PRO A 669 19.51 4.30 -4.76
C PRO A 669 18.83 4.68 -6.08
N SER A 670 19.47 4.35 -7.20
CA SER A 670 18.91 4.59 -8.53
C SER A 670 17.70 3.70 -8.83
N LEU A 671 16.86 4.11 -9.78
CA LEU A 671 15.73 3.29 -10.25
C LEU A 671 16.15 1.89 -10.70
N SER A 672 17.34 1.73 -11.32
CA SER A 672 17.84 0.42 -11.74
C SER A 672 18.22 -0.46 -10.55
N GLU A 673 18.88 0.09 -9.52
CA GLU A 673 19.18 -0.67 -8.29
C GLU A 673 17.93 -1.12 -7.55
N LEU A 674 16.88 -0.29 -7.52
CA LEU A 674 15.59 -0.67 -6.92
C LEU A 674 14.89 -1.77 -7.74
N LEU A 675 14.96 -1.71 -9.07
CA LEU A 675 14.46 -2.78 -9.95
C LEU A 675 15.24 -4.07 -9.76
N ASP A 676 16.58 -4.00 -9.59
CA ASP A 676 17.43 -5.16 -9.34
C ASP A 676 17.13 -5.81 -7.99
N VAL A 677 16.83 -5.03 -6.95
CA VAL A 677 16.40 -5.57 -5.63
C VAL A 677 15.07 -6.31 -5.74
N VAL A 678 14.07 -5.73 -6.43
CA VAL A 678 12.79 -6.41 -6.69
C VAL A 678 13.01 -7.67 -7.53
N ALA A 679 13.79 -7.59 -8.62
CA ALA A 679 14.12 -8.76 -9.44
C ALA A 679 14.80 -9.88 -8.63
N THR A 680 15.76 -9.55 -7.75
CA THR A 680 16.44 -10.54 -6.91
C THR A 680 15.46 -11.25 -5.96
N HIS A 681 14.43 -10.54 -5.45
CA HIS A 681 13.34 -11.16 -4.69
C HIS A 681 12.53 -12.13 -5.55
N GLU A 682 12.05 -11.70 -6.72
CA GLU A 682 11.25 -12.54 -7.62
C GLU A 682 12.02 -13.78 -8.11
N GLU A 683 13.32 -13.64 -8.39
CA GLU A 683 14.23 -14.74 -8.70
C GLU A 683 14.38 -15.71 -7.52
N GLY A 684 14.22 -15.23 -6.28
CA GLY A 684 14.13 -16.06 -5.07
C GLY A 684 12.91 -17.01 -5.06
N HIS A 685 11.77 -16.60 -5.63
CA HIS A 685 10.66 -17.54 -5.86
C HIS A 685 10.99 -18.56 -6.97
N LEU A 686 11.76 -18.17 -8.01
CA LEU A 686 12.23 -19.11 -9.03
C LEU A 686 13.26 -20.11 -8.48
N VAL A 687 14.07 -19.72 -7.50
CA VAL A 687 14.93 -20.61 -6.71
C VAL A 687 14.10 -21.64 -5.95
N ASP A 688 13.03 -21.21 -5.27
CA ASP A 688 12.12 -22.13 -4.57
C ASP A 688 11.41 -23.08 -5.53
N ARG A 689 10.95 -22.58 -6.67
CA ARG A 689 10.44 -23.42 -7.76
C ARG A 689 11.47 -24.47 -8.19
N ALA A 690 12.73 -24.09 -8.40
CA ALA A 690 13.80 -25.02 -8.80
C ALA A 690 14.16 -26.05 -7.71
N LEU A 691 13.93 -25.74 -6.43
CA LEU A 691 14.16 -26.64 -5.30
C LEU A 691 13.02 -27.63 -5.04
N HIS A 692 11.78 -27.23 -5.34
CA HIS A 692 10.56 -27.92 -4.92
C HIS A 692 9.72 -28.50 -6.07
N LEU A 693 9.82 -28.00 -7.30
CA LEU A 693 9.02 -28.42 -8.45
C LEU A 693 9.84 -29.19 -9.52
N PRO A 694 9.23 -30.20 -10.19
CA PRO A 694 7.91 -30.75 -9.93
C PRO A 694 7.89 -31.56 -8.61
N LEU A 695 6.77 -31.51 -7.88
CA LEU A 695 6.62 -32.13 -6.55
C LEU A 695 6.98 -33.63 -6.55
N SER A 696 6.72 -34.33 -7.65
CA SER A 696 7.04 -35.75 -7.85
C SER A 696 8.55 -36.06 -7.87
N SER A 697 9.39 -35.09 -8.24
CA SER A 697 10.85 -35.22 -8.23
C SER A 697 11.47 -34.80 -6.89
N HIS A 698 10.76 -34.00 -6.09
CA HIS A 698 11.24 -33.47 -4.81
C HIS A 698 10.27 -33.70 -3.62
N PRO A 699 9.64 -34.88 -3.48
CA PRO A 699 8.52 -35.07 -2.55
C PRO A 699 8.91 -34.83 -1.09
N LEU A 700 10.12 -35.25 -0.67
CA LEU A 700 10.60 -35.01 0.69
C LEU A 700 10.85 -33.52 1.00
N ARG A 701 11.24 -32.72 0.00
CA ARG A 701 11.42 -31.27 0.18
C ARG A 701 10.09 -30.55 0.23
N ALA A 702 9.14 -30.94 -0.63
CA ALA A 702 7.77 -30.43 -0.62
C ALA A 702 7.07 -30.74 0.70
N VAL A 703 7.09 -32.00 1.16
CA VAL A 703 6.51 -32.42 2.45
C VAL A 703 7.20 -31.72 3.62
N ARG A 704 8.52 -31.45 3.56
CA ARG A 704 9.21 -30.64 4.58
C ARG A 704 8.72 -29.19 4.59
N LEU A 705 8.51 -28.56 3.44
CA LEU A 705 7.99 -27.20 3.35
C LEU A 705 6.56 -27.12 3.91
N LEU A 706 5.67 -28.02 3.45
CA LEU A 706 4.30 -28.14 3.95
C LEU A 706 4.27 -28.39 5.45
N GLY A 707 5.09 -29.31 5.96
CA GLY A 707 5.20 -29.60 7.40
C GLY A 707 5.74 -28.43 8.23
N GLN A 708 6.64 -27.61 7.69
CA GLN A 708 7.08 -26.35 8.32
C GLN A 708 5.96 -25.31 8.38
N ALA A 709 5.05 -25.31 7.41
CA ALA A 709 3.85 -24.48 7.35
C ALA A 709 2.62 -25.13 8.01
N ALA A 710 2.79 -26.23 8.76
CA ALA A 710 1.69 -27.00 9.37
C ALA A 710 0.56 -27.43 8.39
N PHE A 711 0.87 -27.55 7.09
CA PHE A 711 -0.06 -27.79 5.98
C PHE A 711 -1.11 -26.69 5.76
N ASP A 712 -0.91 -25.49 6.31
CA ASP A 712 -1.75 -24.30 6.09
C ASP A 712 -1.29 -23.52 4.83
N PRO A 713 -2.14 -23.33 3.79
CA PRO A 713 -1.73 -22.67 2.56
C PRO A 713 -1.26 -21.21 2.73
N PRO A 714 -1.93 -20.35 3.53
CA PRO A 714 -1.39 -19.03 3.88
C PRO A 714 0.02 -19.09 4.49
N ALA A 715 0.27 -19.97 5.45
CA ALA A 715 1.61 -20.15 6.02
C ALA A 715 2.65 -20.68 5.01
N VAL A 716 2.23 -21.44 3.98
CA VAL A 716 3.12 -21.81 2.87
C VAL A 716 3.51 -20.57 2.05
N LEU A 717 2.57 -19.69 1.73
CA LEU A 717 2.85 -18.45 1.01
C LEU A 717 3.81 -17.57 1.81
N GLU A 718 3.50 -17.28 3.08
CA GLU A 718 4.39 -16.54 4.00
C GLU A 718 5.82 -17.12 4.06
N ARG A 719 5.92 -18.45 3.95
CA ARG A 719 7.19 -19.16 3.98
C ARG A 719 7.98 -19.00 2.68
N LEU A 720 7.31 -18.90 1.53
CA LEU A 720 7.91 -18.56 0.24
C LEU A 720 8.35 -17.09 0.23
N GLU A 721 7.53 -16.16 0.74
CA GLU A 721 7.89 -14.73 0.87
C GLU A 721 9.13 -14.52 1.74
N TYR A 722 9.20 -15.21 2.88
CA TYR A 722 10.40 -15.23 3.72
C TYR A 722 11.63 -15.74 2.94
N ARG A 723 11.49 -16.82 2.16
CA ARG A 723 12.62 -17.42 1.43
C ARG A 723 13.10 -16.53 0.26
N ALA A 724 12.19 -15.95 -0.50
CA ALA A 724 12.48 -14.99 -1.56
C ALA A 724 13.23 -13.75 -1.01
N GLN A 725 12.76 -13.19 0.10
CA GLN A 725 13.42 -12.05 0.73
C GLN A 725 14.78 -12.39 1.35
N VAL A 726 14.99 -13.64 1.80
CA VAL A 726 16.33 -14.11 2.21
C VAL A 726 17.30 -14.17 1.03
N VAL A 727 16.84 -14.55 -0.16
CA VAL A 727 17.66 -14.46 -1.40
C VAL A 727 18.02 -13.00 -1.67
N ALA A 728 17.07 -12.07 -1.62
CA ALA A 728 17.34 -10.64 -1.78
C ALA A 728 18.34 -10.09 -0.74
N LEU A 729 18.27 -10.52 0.53
CA LEU A 729 19.24 -10.12 1.56
C LEU A 729 20.65 -10.71 1.36
N CYS A 730 20.80 -11.78 0.58
CA CYS A 730 22.11 -12.37 0.26
C CYS A 730 22.72 -11.76 -1.01
N GLU A 731 21.94 -11.70 -2.08
CA GLU A 731 22.44 -11.51 -3.44
C GLU A 731 22.32 -10.06 -3.95
N ALA A 732 21.50 -9.21 -3.31
CA ALA A 732 21.40 -7.81 -3.70
C ALA A 732 22.74 -7.06 -3.49
N ALA A 733 23.02 -6.12 -4.40
CA ALA A 733 24.21 -5.26 -4.33
C ALA A 733 24.29 -4.49 -3.00
N ASP A 734 23.17 -3.93 -2.54
CA ASP A 734 23.00 -3.31 -1.23
C ASP A 734 21.78 -3.90 -0.49
N PRO A 735 21.96 -4.98 0.31
CA PRO A 735 20.85 -5.67 0.96
C PRO A 735 20.17 -4.84 2.06
N ARG A 736 20.71 -3.66 2.40
CA ARG A 736 20.04 -2.71 3.30
C ARG A 736 18.77 -2.12 2.68
N ILE A 737 18.68 -2.05 1.35
CA ILE A 737 17.46 -1.64 0.62
C ILE A 737 16.34 -2.68 0.89
N SER A 738 16.63 -3.95 0.62
CA SER A 738 15.77 -5.10 0.91
C SER A 738 15.36 -5.17 2.40
N LEU A 739 16.30 -4.89 3.32
CA LEU A 739 15.99 -4.81 4.76
C LEU A 739 15.05 -3.64 5.11
N ALA A 740 15.24 -2.46 4.51
CA ALA A 740 14.37 -1.31 4.73
C ALA A 740 12.94 -1.58 4.27
N GLU A 741 12.77 -2.26 3.13
CA GLU A 741 11.47 -2.68 2.60
C GLU A 741 10.77 -3.68 3.52
N CYS A 742 11.50 -4.66 4.08
CA CYS A 742 10.95 -5.57 5.10
C CYS A 742 10.34 -4.79 6.27
N LEU A 743 11.11 -3.84 6.82
CA LEU A 743 10.72 -3.07 7.99
C LEU A 743 9.54 -2.14 7.69
N LEU A 744 9.53 -1.49 6.52
CA LEU A 744 8.43 -0.61 6.10
C LEU A 744 7.14 -1.39 5.86
N MET A 745 7.20 -2.52 5.15
CA MET A 745 6.04 -3.37 4.90
C MET A 745 5.40 -3.84 6.22
N VAL A 746 6.20 -4.37 7.15
CA VAL A 746 5.73 -4.81 8.48
C VAL A 746 5.23 -3.62 9.33
N GLU A 747 5.79 -2.42 9.16
CA GLU A 747 5.31 -1.22 9.86
C GLU A 747 3.98 -0.69 9.31
N SER A 748 3.78 -0.71 7.99
CA SER A 748 2.55 -0.23 7.33
C SER A 748 1.41 -1.25 7.32
N ALA A 749 1.71 -2.52 7.53
CA ALA A 749 0.74 -3.60 7.46
C ALA A 749 -0.32 -3.50 8.57
N PRO A 750 -1.63 -3.47 8.25
CA PRO A 750 -2.69 -3.61 9.25
C PRO A 750 -2.69 -5.04 9.83
N PRO A 751 -3.27 -5.26 11.03
CA PRO A 751 -3.43 -6.61 11.58
C PRO A 751 -4.21 -7.54 10.65
N GLY A 752 -3.93 -8.84 10.72
CA GLY A 752 -4.44 -9.80 9.72
C GLY A 752 -3.82 -9.63 8.33
N ALA A 753 -2.64 -8.99 8.28
CA ALA A 753 -1.93 -8.53 7.10
C ALA A 753 -1.79 -9.51 5.92
N ASP A 754 -1.39 -8.92 4.79
CA ASP A 754 -0.86 -9.60 3.62
C ASP A 754 0.23 -10.64 3.94
N VAL A 755 0.30 -11.70 3.13
CA VAL A 755 1.28 -12.80 3.25
C VAL A 755 2.72 -12.30 3.19
N HIS A 756 3.02 -11.28 2.38
CA HIS A 756 4.33 -10.61 2.34
C HIS A 756 4.71 -10.07 3.73
N ALA A 757 3.81 -9.30 4.36
CA ALA A 757 4.07 -8.70 5.66
C ALA A 757 4.27 -9.76 6.76
N ARG A 758 3.47 -10.84 6.77
CA ARG A 758 3.62 -11.92 7.77
C ARG A 758 4.87 -12.77 7.53
N GLY A 759 5.25 -12.99 6.27
CA GLY A 759 6.53 -13.60 5.88
C GLY A 759 7.72 -12.75 6.32
N TYR A 760 7.68 -11.44 6.10
CA TYR A 760 8.72 -10.50 6.51
C TYR A 760 8.78 -10.31 8.03
N GLU A 761 7.65 -10.36 8.74
CA GLU A 761 7.62 -10.36 10.20
C GLU A 761 8.34 -11.60 10.77
N SER A 762 8.10 -12.76 10.15
CA SER A 762 8.76 -14.03 10.49
C SER A 762 10.26 -14.01 10.16
N LEU A 763 10.65 -13.43 9.02
CA LEU A 763 12.05 -13.16 8.67
C LEU A 763 12.73 -12.31 9.74
N LEU A 764 12.15 -11.15 10.08
CA LEU A 764 12.76 -10.20 11.01
C LEU A 764 12.87 -10.80 12.42
N LYS A 765 11.88 -11.58 12.90
CA LYS A 765 11.99 -12.33 14.16
C LYS A 765 13.18 -13.30 14.16
N ALA A 766 13.40 -14.02 13.07
CA ALA A 766 14.56 -14.91 12.93
C ALA A 766 15.88 -14.14 12.83
N LEU A 767 15.92 -13.04 12.07
CA LEU A 767 17.09 -12.17 11.89
C LEU A 767 17.56 -11.60 13.24
N LEU A 768 16.63 -11.04 14.03
CA LEU A 768 16.91 -10.53 15.37
C LEU A 768 17.39 -11.64 16.32
N GLY A 769 16.86 -12.86 16.18
CA GLY A 769 17.32 -14.04 16.93
C GLY A 769 18.75 -14.47 16.61
N ILE A 770 19.13 -14.46 15.32
CA ILE A 770 20.49 -14.75 14.87
C ILE A 770 21.46 -13.65 15.29
N LEU A 771 21.07 -12.38 15.13
CA LEU A 771 21.87 -11.22 15.53
C LEU A 771 22.12 -11.25 17.05
N ASP A 772 21.10 -11.47 17.89
CA ASP A 772 21.27 -11.64 19.35
C ASP A 772 22.29 -12.76 19.65
N GLY A 773 22.12 -13.93 19.05
CA GLY A 773 23.02 -15.07 19.24
C GLY A 773 24.47 -14.84 18.80
N ARG A 774 24.70 -13.95 17.82
CA ARG A 774 26.05 -13.56 17.36
C ARG A 774 26.67 -12.49 18.26
N VAL A 775 25.94 -11.41 18.55
CA VAL A 775 26.37 -10.32 19.44
C VAL A 775 26.69 -10.86 20.84
N GLN A 776 25.89 -11.76 21.39
CA GLN A 776 26.14 -12.35 22.72
C GLN A 776 27.33 -13.31 22.75
N ARG A 777 27.70 -13.91 21.61
CA ARG A 777 28.84 -14.85 21.51
C ARG A 777 30.16 -14.11 21.34
N ASP A 778 30.16 -13.04 20.54
CA ASP A 778 31.33 -12.22 20.26
C ASP A 778 30.92 -10.75 20.06
N PRO A 779 30.76 -9.98 21.16
CA PRO A 779 30.40 -8.56 21.08
C PRO A 779 31.44 -7.72 20.32
N ALA A 780 32.71 -8.13 20.32
CA ALA A 780 33.79 -7.39 19.69
C ALA A 780 33.69 -7.37 18.15
N SER A 781 33.09 -8.41 17.56
CA SER A 781 32.77 -8.46 16.13
C SER A 781 31.54 -7.61 15.72
N TRP A 782 30.80 -7.02 16.66
CA TRP A 782 29.60 -6.21 16.39
C TRP A 782 29.66 -4.84 17.12
N PRO A 783 30.74 -4.04 16.93
CA PRO A 783 31.02 -2.87 17.76
C PRO A 783 29.96 -1.76 17.69
N ASN A 784 29.13 -1.75 16.64
CA ASN A 784 28.07 -0.76 16.45
C ASN A 784 26.74 -1.14 17.16
N ILE A 785 26.62 -2.36 17.67
CA ILE A 785 25.41 -2.91 18.28
C ILE A 785 25.57 -3.01 19.80
N ASP A 786 24.73 -2.28 20.54
CA ASP A 786 24.67 -2.33 21.99
C ASP A 786 23.85 -3.56 22.44
N PRO A 787 24.46 -4.53 23.17
CA PRO A 787 23.79 -5.75 23.62
C PRO A 787 22.73 -5.54 24.72
N GLU A 788 22.66 -4.35 25.31
CA GLU A 788 21.70 -3.99 26.37
C GLU A 788 20.48 -3.20 25.80
N ARG A 789 20.35 -3.16 24.47
CA ARG A 789 19.29 -2.42 23.76
C ARG A 789 18.54 -3.27 22.74
N ALA A 790 17.30 -2.90 22.47
CA ALA A 790 16.44 -3.55 21.48
C ALA A 790 17.09 -3.52 20.09
N LEU A 791 17.32 -4.69 19.51
CA LEU A 791 18.11 -4.85 18.28
C LEU A 791 17.43 -4.23 17.05
N VAL A 792 16.08 -4.24 17.00
CA VAL A 792 15.32 -3.65 15.89
C VAL A 792 15.53 -2.14 15.75
N GLY A 793 15.79 -1.45 16.86
CA GLY A 793 16.14 -0.02 16.88
C GLY A 793 17.58 0.27 16.43
N GLN A 794 18.38 -0.76 16.15
CA GLN A 794 19.81 -0.68 15.79
C GLN A 794 20.13 -1.26 14.41
N LEU A 795 19.14 -1.79 13.67
CA LEU A 795 19.36 -2.39 12.35
C LEU A 795 19.95 -1.41 11.32
N HIS A 796 19.71 -0.11 11.48
CA HIS A 796 20.33 0.93 10.66
C HIS A 796 21.83 1.09 10.91
N ARG A 797 22.41 0.44 11.92
CA ARG A 797 23.86 0.50 12.21
C ARG A 797 24.66 -0.63 11.55
N LEU A 798 23.98 -1.51 10.83
CA LEU A 798 24.59 -2.63 10.11
C LEU A 798 25.09 -2.17 8.74
N SER A 799 26.33 -2.53 8.42
CA SER A 799 26.88 -2.48 7.06
C SER A 799 26.14 -3.43 6.11
N ALA A 800 26.29 -3.21 4.80
CA ALA A 800 25.75 -4.10 3.78
C ALA A 800 26.26 -5.54 3.97
N GLU A 801 27.53 -5.69 4.33
CA GLU A 801 28.21 -6.98 4.55
C GLU A 801 27.72 -7.68 5.82
N GLU A 802 27.43 -6.95 6.91
CA GLU A 802 26.80 -7.50 8.11
C GLU A 802 25.37 -7.99 7.83
N VAL A 803 24.58 -7.21 7.08
CA VAL A 803 23.24 -7.62 6.63
C VAL A 803 23.31 -8.86 5.74
N ARG A 804 24.22 -8.89 4.76
CA ARG A 804 24.47 -10.06 3.90
C ARG A 804 24.88 -11.29 4.69
N GLY A 805 25.77 -11.11 5.66
CA GLY A 805 26.23 -12.16 6.57
C GLY A 805 25.13 -12.68 7.51
N LEU A 806 24.10 -11.89 7.80
CA LEU A 806 22.86 -12.35 8.46
C LEU A 806 21.90 -13.02 7.48
N GLY A 807 21.82 -12.55 6.22
CA GLY A 807 21.11 -13.19 5.13
C GLY A 807 21.54 -14.65 4.92
N HIS A 808 22.84 -14.90 4.75
CA HIS A 808 23.36 -16.28 4.63
C HIS A 808 23.08 -17.12 5.89
N ALA A 809 23.09 -16.51 7.08
CA ALA A 809 22.73 -17.22 8.31
C ALA A 809 21.25 -17.61 8.37
N LEU A 810 20.36 -16.78 7.79
CA LEU A 810 18.95 -17.11 7.60
C LEU A 810 18.79 -18.21 6.55
N ALA A 811 19.54 -18.16 5.45
CA ALA A 811 19.58 -19.22 4.44
C ALA A 811 19.94 -20.57 5.06
N ASP A 812 21.03 -20.66 5.83
CA ASP A 812 21.42 -21.83 6.60
C ASP A 812 20.29 -22.30 7.54
N TYR A 813 19.74 -21.37 8.34
CA TYR A 813 18.68 -21.64 9.31
C TYR A 813 17.41 -22.21 8.68
N ILE A 814 17.07 -21.77 7.47
CA ILE A 814 15.87 -22.21 6.73
C ILE A 814 16.14 -23.37 5.77
N GLY A 815 17.39 -23.78 5.61
CA GLY A 815 17.81 -24.86 4.71
C GLY A 815 17.76 -24.48 3.24
N LEU A 816 18.09 -23.24 2.90
CA LEU A 816 18.60 -22.90 1.56
C LEU A 816 20.07 -23.37 1.43
N PRO A 817 20.58 -23.68 0.22
CA PRO A 817 21.91 -24.28 0.03
C PRO A 817 23.10 -23.31 0.07
#